data_AF-W2JA19-F1
#
_entry.id   AF-W2JA19-F1
#
_cell.length_a   1.000
_cell.length_b   1.000
_cell.length_c   1.000
_cell.angle_alpha   90.00
_cell.angle_beta   90.00
_cell.angle_gamma   90.00
#
_symmetry.space_group_name_H-M   'P 1'
#
loop_
_entity.id
_entity.type
_entity.pdbx_description
1 polymer ?
#
loop_
_entity_poly.entity_id
_entity_poly.type
_entity_poly.pdbx_seq_one_letter_code
_entity_poly.pdbx_strand_id
1 'polypeptide(L)'
;METDELLKGLSLQEKLAYFFCSYVHEETVDPEVDGDAVRRWEKIMASRRKSRERVCILLNQMENTSAVNVRTLDKSYRAKRELLLLSEGTLRTAVSSGVSSSGRGGVLAQMEIAKANNELLQECGALTVFTERLQRSIHAFRGLNFQHLDLDQVDSLINDLQQDMVLVYLLIVFNAHKKNAVFDRQLMMIGITGPSYSLVSILDCLSQLNVLPGFPIKRLLLLFYEWFSAVMGGFDELNALKRLRRERSDIDPSILKDDAEGVLHCKTFKPYYDTIQLDPQDPYYLQKKKFAKKREVIHNKYLHRANYELKSQQSSDVDLATKPLDTLDDEWEVRVEALYQLFLPCMRDYTTFLGNLVTLSCGSALNARDKKTFYSRRPSGADQYGMTDFSAPGSENSNDNQFWKWILREKAIVLDVSNLIILLIYKHFRASHACKAEYFMQFFLEANVLATLTKFMNKDIGTYLQVSRQESDETKTGFYALEKELDKRTIRFEEDMNEYSIQSTRTITSILRILQKLTKRKPNIIKNALCRGQTIVWLKRVVALQIPLPRLYALKLVKSQAKYLGHQWVKKYTCFSMLTEIYLHVRPELDDDWLHYEDDDLNKPPSQDSVERIIFGEMQAYHHKHYFDSPFGGGKPLPAGASMICEDRKELNSDLFISDGGRLAKMYSAIKLDPVNFCKQYEKWLDAENLKHDATADTAPLPISFE
;
A
#
# COMPACT_ATOMS: atom_id res chain seq x y z
N MET A 1 -27.06 -28.44 4.50
CA MET A 1 -26.11 -27.80 3.56
C MET A 1 -24.75 -28.40 3.79
N GLU A 2 -24.15 -28.99 2.76
CA GLU A 2 -22.78 -29.48 2.82
C GLU A 2 -21.83 -28.31 3.11
N THR A 3 -20.80 -28.54 3.91
CA THR A 3 -19.80 -27.53 4.32
C THR A 3 -19.16 -26.79 3.14
N ASP A 4 -19.17 -27.37 1.94
CA ASP A 4 -18.62 -26.76 0.71
C ASP A 4 -19.50 -25.63 0.11
N GLU A 5 -20.80 -25.50 0.47
CA GLU A 5 -21.65 -24.39 -0.01
C GLU A 5 -21.50 -23.11 0.84
N LEU A 6 -21.35 -23.25 2.16
CA LEU A 6 -21.14 -22.13 3.09
C LEU A 6 -19.85 -21.36 2.75
N LEU A 7 -18.83 -22.06 2.25
CA LEU A 7 -17.50 -21.52 1.99
C LEU A 7 -17.36 -20.73 0.68
N LYS A 8 -18.33 -20.83 -0.24
CA LYS A 8 -18.28 -20.12 -1.53
C LYS A 8 -18.63 -18.63 -1.43
N GLY A 9 -19.32 -18.22 -0.37
CA GLY A 9 -19.75 -16.83 -0.15
C GLY A 9 -18.73 -15.93 0.54
N LEU A 10 -17.60 -16.48 0.99
CA LEU A 10 -16.56 -15.76 1.74
C LEU A 10 -15.23 -15.73 0.98
N SER A 11 -14.67 -14.54 0.82
CA SER A 11 -13.34 -14.32 0.25
C SER A 11 -12.24 -14.89 1.14
N LEU A 12 -11.08 -15.18 0.55
CA LEU A 12 -9.91 -15.62 1.32
C LEU A 12 -9.50 -14.56 2.36
N GLN A 13 -9.68 -13.30 2.00
CA GLN A 13 -9.37 -12.16 2.86
C GLN A 13 -10.31 -12.10 4.05
N GLU A 14 -11.62 -12.28 3.87
CA GLU A 14 -12.59 -12.36 4.98
C GLU A 14 -12.24 -13.51 5.93
N LYS A 15 -11.91 -14.68 5.39
CA LYS A 15 -11.54 -15.85 6.20
C LYS A 15 -10.27 -15.56 6.99
N LEU A 16 -9.21 -15.10 6.34
CA LEU A 16 -7.96 -14.78 7.04
C LEU A 16 -8.17 -13.66 8.06
N ALA A 17 -8.85 -12.57 7.69
CA ALA A 17 -9.12 -11.41 8.53
C ALA A 17 -9.95 -11.75 9.78
N TYR A 18 -11.01 -12.55 9.63
CA TYR A 18 -11.81 -13.01 10.74
C TYR A 18 -10.99 -13.93 11.64
N PHE A 19 -10.27 -14.91 11.11
CA PHE A 19 -9.45 -15.81 11.93
C PHE A 19 -8.27 -15.12 12.62
N PHE A 20 -7.69 -14.08 12.00
CA PHE A 20 -6.71 -13.21 12.67
C PHE A 20 -7.35 -12.45 13.85
N CYS A 21 -8.66 -12.20 13.80
CA CYS A 21 -9.44 -11.64 14.91
C CYS A 21 -10.08 -12.70 15.84
N SER A 22 -10.26 -13.95 15.41
CA SER A 22 -10.65 -15.05 16.30
C SER A 22 -9.52 -15.44 17.25
N TYR A 23 -8.26 -15.12 16.89
CA TYR A 23 -7.12 -15.13 17.83
C TYR A 23 -7.05 -13.88 18.72
N VAL A 24 -7.97 -12.93 18.53
CA VAL A 24 -8.21 -11.74 19.35
C VAL A 24 -9.42 -11.96 20.27
N HIS A 25 -9.94 -13.18 20.39
CA HIS A 25 -11.03 -13.49 21.33
C HIS A 25 -10.54 -13.28 22.78
N GLU A 26 -10.70 -12.05 23.27
CA GLU A 26 -10.32 -11.62 24.61
C GLU A 26 -11.48 -11.80 25.58
N GLU A 27 -12.72 -11.80 25.07
CA GLU A 27 -13.92 -11.89 25.90
C GLU A 27 -14.61 -13.23 25.68
N THR A 28 -14.37 -14.15 26.61
CA THR A 28 -15.26 -15.30 26.78
C THR A 28 -16.60 -14.81 27.35
N VAL A 29 -17.66 -15.56 27.06
CA VAL A 29 -18.96 -15.30 27.71
C VAL A 29 -18.78 -15.52 29.20
N ASP A 30 -18.92 -14.46 29.97
CA ASP A 30 -18.90 -14.51 31.42
C ASP A 30 -20.34 -14.76 31.89
N PRO A 31 -20.65 -15.93 32.48
CA PRO A 31 -22.01 -16.24 32.90
C PRO A 31 -22.60 -15.23 33.89
N GLU A 32 -21.77 -14.59 34.71
CA GLU A 32 -22.20 -13.62 35.73
C GLU A 32 -22.53 -12.26 35.10
N VAL A 33 -21.75 -11.82 34.12
CA VAL A 33 -21.91 -10.51 33.47
C VAL A 33 -22.87 -10.57 32.28
N ASP A 34 -22.80 -11.65 31.48
CA ASP A 34 -23.49 -11.78 30.20
C ASP A 34 -24.76 -12.61 30.24
N GLY A 35 -25.02 -13.37 31.31
CA GLY A 35 -26.12 -14.33 31.36
C GLY A 35 -27.50 -13.72 31.07
N ASP A 36 -27.72 -12.45 31.44
CA ASP A 36 -28.94 -11.71 31.11
C ASP A 36 -29.00 -11.29 29.64
N ALA A 37 -27.87 -10.89 29.07
CA ALA A 37 -27.78 -10.52 27.65
C ALA A 37 -28.02 -11.74 26.76
N VAL A 38 -27.38 -12.88 27.06
CA VAL A 38 -27.55 -14.15 26.35
C VAL A 38 -29.02 -14.57 26.34
N ARG A 39 -29.65 -14.65 27.53
CA ARG A 39 -31.08 -15.01 27.67
C ARG A 39 -32.01 -14.04 26.94
N ARG A 40 -31.64 -12.76 26.86
CA ARG A 40 -32.41 -11.76 26.11
C ARG A 40 -32.31 -12.00 24.60
N TRP A 41 -31.10 -12.24 24.10
CA TRP A 41 -30.84 -12.52 22.69
C TRP A 41 -31.55 -13.81 22.23
N GLU A 42 -31.54 -14.87 23.03
CA GLU A 42 -32.30 -16.11 22.77
C GLU A 42 -33.82 -15.86 22.63
N LYS A 43 -34.39 -14.92 23.38
CA LYS A 43 -35.82 -14.58 23.30
C LYS A 43 -36.17 -13.74 22.07
N ILE A 44 -35.25 -12.90 21.60
CA ILE A 44 -35.50 -11.96 20.49
C ILE A 44 -34.98 -12.48 19.14
N MET A 45 -34.10 -13.49 19.12
CA MET A 45 -33.49 -14.00 17.89
C MET A 45 -34.49 -14.58 16.90
N ALA A 46 -35.74 -14.86 17.26
CA ALA A 46 -36.75 -15.27 16.28
C ALA A 46 -37.32 -14.09 15.45
N SER A 47 -37.09 -12.84 15.86
CA SER A 47 -37.70 -11.65 15.25
C SER A 47 -36.67 -10.62 14.84
N ARG A 48 -36.48 -10.45 13.52
CA ARG A 48 -35.57 -9.43 12.96
C ARG A 48 -35.89 -8.02 13.46
N ARG A 49 -37.18 -7.68 13.63
CA ARG A 49 -37.61 -6.39 14.19
C ARG A 49 -37.10 -6.20 15.62
N LYS A 50 -37.28 -7.19 16.51
CA LYS A 50 -36.82 -7.10 17.90
C LYS A 50 -35.29 -7.07 17.99
N SER A 51 -34.59 -7.84 17.16
CA SER A 51 -33.13 -7.76 17.05
C SER A 51 -32.67 -6.36 16.64
N ARG A 52 -33.29 -5.76 15.62
CA ARG A 52 -32.99 -4.39 15.15
C ARG A 52 -33.26 -3.34 16.24
N GLU A 53 -34.42 -3.41 16.89
CA GLU A 53 -34.76 -2.51 18.01
C GLU A 53 -33.74 -2.59 19.15
N ARG A 54 -33.28 -3.81 19.50
CA ARG A 54 -32.24 -3.99 20.52
C ARG A 54 -30.91 -3.38 20.11
N VAL A 55 -30.47 -3.59 18.87
CA VAL A 55 -29.23 -2.98 18.36
C VAL A 55 -29.31 -1.45 18.43
N CYS A 56 -30.41 -0.83 18.00
CA CYS A 56 -30.58 0.62 18.09
C CYS A 56 -30.51 1.14 19.54
N ILE A 57 -31.08 0.39 20.51
CA ILE A 57 -30.97 0.74 21.94
C ILE A 57 -29.51 0.67 22.41
N LEU A 58 -28.77 -0.38 22.02
CA LEU A 58 -27.37 -0.55 22.40
C LEU A 58 -26.48 0.57 21.82
N LEU A 59 -26.66 0.90 20.54
CA LEU A 59 -25.94 1.98 19.88
C LEU A 59 -26.21 3.34 20.56
N ASN A 60 -27.47 3.62 20.89
CA ASN A 60 -27.85 4.85 21.60
C ASN A 60 -27.24 4.91 23.03
N GLN A 61 -27.19 3.77 23.73
CA GLN A 61 -26.53 3.68 25.05
C GLN A 61 -25.01 3.91 24.96
N MET A 62 -24.39 3.52 23.86
CA MET A 62 -22.96 3.73 23.59
C MET A 62 -22.65 5.16 23.12
N GLU A 63 -23.59 5.83 22.44
CA GLU A 63 -23.45 7.21 21.98
C GLU A 63 -23.55 8.21 23.14
N ASN A 64 -24.54 8.02 24.02
CA ASN A 64 -24.86 8.92 25.14
C ASN A 64 -24.06 8.65 26.42
N THR A 65 -22.75 8.47 26.31
CA THR A 65 -21.87 8.33 27.48
C THR A 65 -21.66 9.69 28.15
N SER A 66 -22.21 9.91 29.35
CA SER A 66 -21.90 11.10 30.17
C SER A 66 -21.05 10.72 31.37
N ALA A 67 -19.86 11.32 31.48
CA ALA A 67 -18.96 11.14 32.62
C ALA A 67 -19.57 11.63 33.95
N VAL A 68 -20.62 12.46 33.89
CA VAL A 68 -21.28 13.06 35.06
C VAL A 68 -22.26 12.07 35.73
N ASN A 69 -22.73 11.04 35.02
CA ASN A 69 -23.75 10.12 35.54
C ASN A 69 -23.28 8.66 35.48
N VAL A 70 -22.86 8.13 36.63
CA VAL A 70 -22.34 6.75 36.80
C VAL A 70 -23.29 5.68 36.24
N ARG A 71 -24.61 5.88 36.32
CA ARG A 71 -25.60 4.93 35.75
C ARG A 71 -25.58 4.90 34.22
N THR A 72 -25.15 5.98 33.57
CA THR A 72 -24.99 6.03 32.11
C THR A 72 -23.68 5.36 31.67
N LEU A 73 -22.64 5.42 32.49
CA LEU A 73 -21.37 4.72 32.28
C LEU A 73 -21.54 3.19 32.33
N ASP A 74 -22.21 2.64 33.36
CA ASP A 74 -22.46 1.19 33.47
C ASP A 74 -23.29 0.66 32.27
N LYS A 75 -24.31 1.42 31.86
CA LYS A 75 -25.11 1.08 30.66
C LYS A 75 -24.27 1.10 29.39
N SER A 76 -23.41 2.11 29.21
CA SER A 76 -22.52 2.23 28.05
C SER A 76 -21.51 1.09 28.01
N TYR A 77 -20.95 0.70 29.15
CA TYR A 77 -20.01 -0.42 29.27
C TYR A 77 -20.67 -1.75 28.88
N ARG A 78 -21.84 -2.05 29.48
CA ARG A 78 -22.62 -3.25 29.12
C ARG A 78 -23.04 -3.25 27.65
N ALA A 79 -23.42 -2.10 27.12
CA ALA A 79 -23.81 -1.98 25.71
C ALA A 79 -22.64 -2.29 24.77
N LYS A 80 -21.44 -1.74 25.06
CA LYS A 80 -20.20 -2.03 24.32
C LYS A 80 -19.90 -3.52 24.34
N ARG A 81 -19.98 -4.16 25.52
CA ARG A 81 -19.76 -5.60 25.70
C ARG A 81 -20.76 -6.45 24.90
N GLU A 82 -22.05 -6.13 24.95
CA GLU A 82 -23.07 -6.81 24.14
C GLU A 82 -22.82 -6.66 22.62
N LEU A 83 -22.36 -5.48 22.18
CA LEU A 83 -22.06 -5.21 20.77
C LEU A 83 -20.80 -5.94 20.29
N LEU A 84 -19.77 -6.08 21.14
CA LEU A 84 -18.59 -6.89 20.85
C LEU A 84 -18.97 -8.35 20.62
N LEU A 85 -19.69 -8.96 21.56
CA LEU A 85 -20.16 -10.35 21.43
C LEU A 85 -21.04 -10.58 20.19
N LEU A 86 -21.83 -9.58 19.78
CA LEU A 86 -22.58 -9.63 18.52
C LEU A 86 -21.66 -9.56 17.31
N SER A 87 -20.72 -8.61 17.29
CA SER A 87 -19.79 -8.40 16.18
C SER A 87 -18.88 -9.62 15.94
N GLU A 88 -18.51 -10.34 16.99
CA GLU A 88 -17.69 -11.56 16.93
C GLU A 88 -18.51 -12.82 16.60
N GLY A 89 -19.84 -12.73 16.53
CA GLY A 89 -20.71 -13.87 16.24
C GLY A 89 -20.92 -14.83 17.41
N THR A 90 -20.51 -14.44 18.62
CA THR A 90 -20.76 -15.21 19.87
C THR A 90 -22.25 -15.23 20.21
N LEU A 91 -22.94 -14.10 20.03
CA LEU A 91 -24.38 -13.98 20.16
C LEU A 91 -25.09 -14.16 18.80
N ARG A 92 -26.23 -14.85 18.79
CA ARG A 92 -27.04 -15.06 17.58
C ARG A 92 -28.13 -14.01 17.43
N THR A 93 -28.33 -13.55 16.20
CA THR A 93 -29.46 -12.72 15.77
C THR A 93 -30.43 -13.52 14.89
N ALA A 94 -31.59 -12.95 14.58
CA ALA A 94 -32.57 -13.56 13.66
C ALA A 94 -32.03 -13.82 12.24
N VAL A 95 -31.06 -13.04 11.78
CA VAL A 95 -30.43 -13.26 10.48
C VAL A 95 -29.52 -14.49 10.53
N SER A 96 -28.91 -14.76 11.69
CA SER A 96 -27.98 -15.87 11.90
C SER A 96 -28.61 -17.19 12.37
N SER A 97 -29.92 -17.23 12.65
CA SER A 97 -30.59 -18.40 13.23
C SER A 97 -30.69 -19.61 12.31
N GLY A 98 -30.52 -19.41 10.99
CA GLY A 98 -30.51 -20.48 9.98
C GLY A 98 -29.20 -21.26 9.87
N VAL A 99 -28.13 -20.81 10.54
CA VAL A 99 -26.79 -21.44 10.46
C VAL A 99 -26.72 -22.64 11.41
N SER A 100 -26.68 -23.86 10.85
CA SER A 100 -26.62 -25.12 11.61
C SER A 100 -25.25 -25.35 12.26
N SER A 101 -25.18 -25.43 13.59
CA SER A 101 -23.94 -25.65 14.35
C SER A 101 -23.63 -27.14 14.61
N SER A 102 -24.06 -28.03 13.73
CA SER A 102 -23.85 -29.48 13.90
C SER A 102 -22.35 -29.83 13.82
N GLY A 103 -21.73 -30.09 14.96
CA GLY A 103 -20.54 -30.94 15.15
C GLY A 103 -19.27 -30.59 14.35
N ARG A 104 -18.21 -30.15 15.05
CA ARG A 104 -16.83 -29.99 14.56
C ARG A 104 -16.56 -28.85 13.55
N GLY A 105 -17.50 -27.91 13.36
CA GLY A 105 -17.36 -26.71 12.52
C GLY A 105 -17.45 -25.35 13.25
N GLY A 106 -17.10 -25.29 14.54
CA GLY A 106 -17.44 -24.17 15.45
C GLY A 106 -17.02 -22.77 14.97
N VAL A 107 -15.76 -22.57 14.58
CA VAL A 107 -15.23 -21.24 14.25
C VAL A 107 -15.75 -20.70 12.91
N LEU A 108 -15.93 -21.58 11.92
CA LEU A 108 -16.53 -21.21 10.63
C LEU A 108 -18.02 -20.86 10.78
N ALA A 109 -18.75 -21.60 11.61
CA ALA A 109 -20.14 -21.27 11.92
C ALA A 109 -20.25 -19.93 12.67
N GLN A 110 -19.34 -19.66 13.62
CA GLN A 110 -19.25 -18.38 14.31
C GLN A 110 -18.93 -17.23 13.34
N MET A 111 -18.06 -17.46 12.35
CA MET A 111 -17.74 -16.49 11.31
C MET A 111 -18.97 -16.08 10.49
N GLU A 112 -19.79 -17.04 10.08
CA GLU A 112 -21.03 -16.76 9.34
C GLU A 112 -22.04 -16.00 10.21
N ILE A 113 -22.12 -16.33 11.49
CA ILE A 113 -22.95 -15.57 12.46
C ILE A 113 -22.42 -14.14 12.60
N ALA A 114 -21.11 -13.97 12.75
CA ALA A 114 -20.45 -12.68 12.85
C ALA A 114 -20.72 -11.83 11.60
N LYS A 115 -20.61 -12.40 10.40
CA LYS A 115 -20.97 -11.75 9.15
C LYS A 115 -22.42 -11.25 9.16
N ALA A 116 -23.37 -12.15 9.40
CA ALA A 116 -24.80 -11.80 9.45
C ALA A 116 -25.11 -10.71 10.51
N ASN A 117 -24.43 -10.75 11.65
CA ASN A 117 -24.60 -9.76 12.70
C ASN A 117 -24.03 -8.39 12.30
N ASN A 118 -22.83 -8.34 11.72
CA ASN A 118 -22.22 -7.08 11.26
C ASN A 118 -23.00 -6.43 10.11
N GLU A 119 -23.68 -7.22 9.29
CA GLU A 119 -24.63 -6.70 8.30
C GLU A 119 -25.83 -6.01 8.97
N LEU A 120 -26.41 -6.64 10.00
CA LEU A 120 -27.50 -6.04 10.79
C LEU A 120 -27.03 -4.78 11.53
N LEU A 121 -25.82 -4.80 12.11
CA LEU A 121 -25.23 -3.64 12.78
C LEU A 121 -25.09 -2.46 11.80
N GLN A 122 -24.62 -2.72 10.59
CA GLN A 122 -24.52 -1.70 9.55
C GLN A 122 -25.89 -1.14 9.15
N GLU A 123 -26.92 -1.99 9.00
CA GLU A 123 -28.30 -1.53 8.72
C GLU A 123 -28.89 -0.64 9.83
N CYS A 124 -28.35 -0.72 11.05
CA CYS A 124 -28.75 0.08 12.20
C CYS A 124 -27.92 1.36 12.36
N GLY A 125 -26.94 1.62 11.48
CA GLY A 125 -26.08 2.81 11.56
C GLY A 125 -24.89 2.68 12.50
N ALA A 126 -24.39 1.47 12.75
CA ALA A 126 -23.28 1.26 13.69
C ALA A 126 -21.97 1.97 13.31
N LEU A 127 -21.72 2.21 12.01
CA LEU A 127 -20.46 2.79 11.53
C LEU A 127 -20.13 4.13 12.18
N THR A 128 -21.09 5.06 12.25
CA THR A 128 -20.85 6.40 12.83
C THR A 128 -20.55 6.30 14.32
N VAL A 129 -21.33 5.50 15.06
CA VAL A 129 -21.16 5.30 16.50
C VAL A 129 -19.80 4.66 16.82
N PHE A 130 -19.43 3.60 16.09
CA PHE A 130 -18.16 2.89 16.32
C PHE A 130 -16.95 3.75 15.96
N THR A 131 -17.01 4.49 14.85
CA THR A 131 -15.89 5.35 14.42
C THR A 131 -15.73 6.58 15.32
N GLU A 132 -16.80 7.21 15.78
CA GLU A 132 -16.72 8.28 16.78
C GLU A 132 -16.10 7.81 18.09
N ARG A 133 -16.49 6.61 18.56
CA ARG A 133 -15.92 5.99 19.75
C ARG A 133 -14.43 5.69 19.58
N LEU A 134 -14.04 5.11 18.45
CA LEU A 134 -12.63 4.92 18.11
C LEU A 134 -11.85 6.25 18.14
N GLN A 135 -12.40 7.33 17.57
CA GLN A 135 -11.76 8.66 17.62
C GLN A 135 -11.62 9.19 19.05
N ARG A 136 -12.64 9.01 19.91
CA ARG A 136 -12.56 9.37 21.34
C ARG A 136 -11.47 8.58 22.06
N SER A 137 -11.37 7.28 21.80
CA SER A 137 -10.34 6.41 22.38
C SER A 137 -8.93 6.78 21.90
N ILE A 138 -8.76 7.13 20.61
CA ILE A 138 -7.49 7.68 20.10
C ILE A 138 -7.17 9.03 20.77
N HIS A 139 -8.14 9.92 20.90
CA HIS A 139 -7.95 11.24 21.52
C HIS A 139 -7.61 11.15 23.00
N ALA A 140 -8.10 10.15 23.72
CA ALA A 140 -7.84 9.96 25.14
C ALA A 140 -6.33 9.82 25.47
N PHE A 141 -5.53 9.28 24.54
CA PHE A 141 -4.08 9.20 24.71
C PHE A 141 -3.37 10.56 24.69
N ARG A 142 -3.97 11.62 24.13
CA ARG A 142 -3.38 12.97 24.12
C ARG A 142 -3.26 13.57 25.52
N GLY A 143 -4.04 13.08 26.48
CA GLY A 143 -3.98 13.51 27.88
C GLY A 143 -2.85 12.86 28.69
N LEU A 144 -2.11 11.90 28.13
CA LEU A 144 -1.05 11.19 28.85
C LEU A 144 0.19 12.08 29.04
N ASN A 145 0.70 12.11 30.27
CA ASN A 145 1.98 12.72 30.57
C ASN A 145 3.10 11.66 30.45
N PHE A 146 3.87 11.70 29.36
CA PHE A 146 4.97 10.77 29.13
C PHE A 146 6.10 10.84 30.19
N GLN A 147 6.19 11.92 30.96
CA GLN A 147 7.16 12.03 32.06
C GLN A 147 6.69 11.27 33.32
N HIS A 148 5.38 11.12 33.50
CA HIS A 148 4.74 10.48 34.65
C HIS A 148 3.59 9.60 34.18
N LEU A 149 3.93 8.42 33.65
CA LEU A 149 2.95 7.44 33.16
C LEU A 149 2.33 6.65 34.31
N ASP A 150 1.02 6.78 34.49
CA ASP A 150 0.21 5.85 35.27
C ASP A 150 -0.08 4.60 34.42
N LEU A 151 0.47 3.46 34.83
CA LEU A 151 0.38 2.23 34.06
C LEU A 151 -1.05 1.68 34.00
N ASP A 152 -1.83 1.80 35.07
CA ASP A 152 -3.21 1.31 35.11
C ASP A 152 -4.10 2.16 34.19
N GLN A 153 -3.85 3.46 34.14
CA GLN A 153 -4.50 4.36 33.19
C GLN A 153 -4.16 3.99 31.75
N VAL A 154 -2.88 3.74 31.44
CA VAL A 154 -2.43 3.36 30.10
C VAL A 154 -3.05 2.03 29.67
N ASP A 155 -3.08 1.03 30.55
CA ASP A 155 -3.66 -0.28 30.27
C ASP A 155 -5.19 -0.17 30.02
N SER A 156 -5.89 0.65 30.80
CA SER A 156 -7.31 0.94 30.57
C SER A 156 -7.55 1.59 29.20
N LEU A 157 -6.74 2.58 28.83
CA LEU A 157 -6.85 3.26 27.53
C LEU A 157 -6.55 2.31 26.37
N ILE A 158 -5.55 1.44 26.51
CA ILE A 158 -5.20 0.43 25.52
C ILE A 158 -6.37 -0.55 25.34
N ASN A 159 -6.97 -1.03 26.43
CA ASN A 159 -8.11 -1.94 26.36
C ASN A 159 -9.31 -1.28 25.66
N ASP A 160 -9.63 -0.04 26.03
CA ASP A 160 -10.71 0.70 25.41
C ASP A 160 -10.52 0.87 23.90
N LEU A 161 -9.30 1.23 23.48
CA LEU A 161 -8.91 1.36 22.09
C LEU A 161 -9.04 0.01 21.37
N GLN A 162 -8.54 -1.09 21.96
CA GLN A 162 -8.59 -2.44 21.39
C GLN A 162 -10.02 -2.88 21.07
N GLN A 163 -10.94 -2.72 22.02
CA GLN A 163 -12.35 -3.04 21.83
C GLN A 163 -12.99 -2.17 20.73
N ASP A 164 -12.75 -0.85 20.73
CA ASP A 164 -13.33 0.05 19.72
C ASP A 164 -12.76 -0.25 18.30
N MET A 165 -11.48 -0.63 18.20
CA MET A 165 -10.87 -1.07 16.94
C MET A 165 -11.51 -2.34 16.38
N VAL A 166 -11.75 -3.34 17.23
CA VAL A 166 -12.33 -4.62 16.81
C VAL A 166 -13.72 -4.41 16.22
N LEU A 167 -14.54 -3.59 16.87
CA LEU A 167 -15.87 -3.22 16.37
C LEU A 167 -15.82 -2.59 14.96
N VAL A 168 -14.94 -1.60 14.75
CA VAL A 168 -14.81 -0.95 13.44
C VAL A 168 -14.23 -1.91 12.40
N TYR A 169 -13.22 -2.70 12.77
CA TYR A 169 -12.57 -3.64 11.88
C TYR A 169 -13.55 -4.71 11.36
N LEU A 170 -14.26 -5.39 12.27
CA LEU A 170 -15.22 -6.43 11.90
C LEU A 170 -16.37 -5.86 11.06
N LEU A 171 -16.84 -4.65 11.40
CA LEU A 171 -17.86 -3.97 10.62
C LEU A 171 -17.40 -3.70 9.18
N ILE A 172 -16.16 -3.23 8.97
CA ILE A 172 -15.59 -3.00 7.64
C ILE A 172 -15.40 -4.32 6.88
N VAL A 173 -14.70 -5.28 7.48
CA VAL A 173 -14.34 -6.56 6.83
C VAL A 173 -15.58 -7.31 6.35
N PHE A 174 -16.63 -7.40 7.18
CA PHE A 174 -17.84 -8.15 6.83
C PHE A 174 -18.80 -7.41 5.90
N ASN A 175 -18.65 -6.10 5.72
CA ASN A 175 -19.48 -5.32 4.79
C ASN A 175 -18.74 -4.96 3.48
N ALA A 176 -17.42 -5.12 3.40
CA ALA A 176 -16.62 -4.74 2.23
C ALA A 176 -17.07 -5.41 0.91
N HIS A 177 -17.53 -6.67 0.96
CA HIS A 177 -17.92 -7.41 -0.24
C HIS A 177 -19.29 -7.05 -0.81
N LYS A 178 -20.15 -6.35 -0.05
CA LYS A 178 -21.51 -6.03 -0.48
C LYS A 178 -21.59 -4.91 -1.52
N LYS A 179 -20.48 -4.21 -1.80
CA LYS A 179 -20.43 -3.02 -2.69
C LYS A 179 -21.57 -2.05 -2.40
N ASN A 180 -21.78 -1.76 -1.12
CA ASN A 180 -22.83 -0.86 -0.69
C ASN A 180 -22.33 0.58 -0.81
N ALA A 181 -22.73 1.27 -1.87
CA ALA A 181 -22.29 2.64 -2.16
C ALA A 181 -22.54 3.62 -0.99
N VAL A 182 -23.59 3.42 -0.18
CA VAL A 182 -23.85 4.27 1.00
C VAL A 182 -22.82 4.03 2.09
N PHE A 183 -22.51 2.76 2.37
CA PHE A 183 -21.48 2.37 3.34
C PHE A 183 -20.10 2.89 2.91
N ASP A 184 -19.74 2.65 1.65
CA ASP A 184 -18.45 3.06 1.10
C ASP A 184 -18.28 4.58 1.16
N ARG A 185 -19.33 5.36 0.85
CA ARG A 185 -19.31 6.83 0.98
C ARG A 185 -19.20 7.30 2.42
N GLN A 186 -19.94 6.69 3.36
CA GLN A 186 -19.79 7.04 4.78
C GLN A 186 -18.36 6.76 5.26
N LEU A 187 -17.79 5.62 4.87
CA LEU A 187 -16.44 5.22 5.23
C LEU A 187 -15.38 6.17 4.63
N MET A 188 -15.57 6.61 3.38
CA MET A 188 -14.76 7.64 2.74
C MET A 188 -14.85 8.98 3.48
N MET A 189 -16.06 9.46 3.75
CA MET A 189 -16.26 10.75 4.44
C MET A 189 -15.57 10.75 5.81
N ILE A 190 -15.77 9.70 6.61
CA ILE A 190 -15.15 9.59 7.94
C ILE A 190 -13.62 9.40 7.86
N GLY A 191 -13.14 8.72 6.81
CA GLY A 191 -11.75 8.34 6.64
C GLY A 191 -10.83 9.46 6.16
N ILE A 192 -11.22 10.19 5.11
CA ILE A 192 -10.37 11.17 4.42
C ILE A 192 -10.94 12.60 4.38
N THR A 193 -12.18 12.82 4.82
CA THR A 193 -12.76 14.18 4.86
C THR A 193 -12.89 14.70 6.29
N GLY A 194 -12.96 16.03 6.41
CA GLY A 194 -13.09 16.69 7.70
C GLY A 194 -14.52 16.58 8.27
N PRO A 195 -14.67 16.59 9.60
CA PRO A 195 -13.65 16.92 10.61
C PRO A 195 -12.81 15.73 11.12
N SER A 196 -13.19 14.48 10.81
CA SER A 196 -12.65 13.30 11.51
C SER A 196 -11.28 12.81 11.02
N TYR A 197 -11.02 12.85 9.70
CA TYR A 197 -9.75 12.40 9.09
C TYR A 197 -9.22 11.07 9.65
N SER A 198 -10.10 10.08 9.84
CA SER A 198 -9.82 8.94 10.72
C SER A 198 -8.59 8.12 10.32
N LEU A 199 -8.30 8.01 9.02
CA LEU A 199 -7.11 7.30 8.53
C LEU A 199 -5.81 7.97 8.98
N VAL A 200 -5.78 9.31 8.98
CA VAL A 200 -4.65 10.12 9.47
C VAL A 200 -4.55 9.96 10.98
N SER A 201 -5.67 10.09 11.71
CA SER A 201 -5.70 9.90 13.18
C SER A 201 -5.16 8.53 13.61
N ILE A 202 -5.47 7.46 12.86
CA ILE A 202 -4.94 6.10 13.13
C ILE A 202 -3.43 6.05 12.90
N LEU A 203 -2.92 6.63 11.80
CA LEU A 203 -1.48 6.66 11.52
C LEU A 203 -0.70 7.52 12.51
N ASP A 204 -1.26 8.67 12.92
CA ASP A 204 -0.67 9.52 13.96
C ASP A 204 -0.59 8.76 15.29
N CYS A 205 -1.69 8.11 15.68
CA CYS A 205 -1.75 7.27 16.87
C CYS A 205 -0.67 6.17 16.83
N LEU A 206 -0.56 5.45 15.71
CA LEU A 206 0.48 4.44 15.47
C LEU A 206 1.90 5.02 15.55
N SER A 207 2.15 6.15 14.89
CA SER A 207 3.48 6.77 14.81
C SER A 207 3.94 7.31 16.16
N GLN A 208 3.04 7.83 16.98
CA GLN A 208 3.37 8.47 18.26
C GLN A 208 3.40 7.47 19.42
N LEU A 209 2.49 6.49 19.43
CA LEU A 209 2.25 5.62 20.60
C LEU A 209 2.86 4.22 20.47
N ASN A 210 3.51 3.88 19.34
CA ASN A 210 4.15 2.58 19.17
C ASN A 210 5.16 2.23 20.26
N VAL A 211 5.71 3.21 20.98
CA VAL A 211 6.67 3.01 22.07
C VAL A 211 6.03 2.48 23.36
N LEU A 212 4.70 2.61 23.52
CA LEU A 212 4.01 2.16 24.73
C LEU A 212 3.97 0.62 24.80
N PRO A 213 4.34 0.02 25.95
CA PRO A 213 4.19 -1.42 26.14
C PRO A 213 2.74 -1.86 25.95
N GLY A 214 2.52 -2.97 25.23
CA GLY A 214 1.17 -3.52 25.02
C GLY A 214 0.34 -2.77 23.97
N PHE A 215 0.89 -1.72 23.35
CA PHE A 215 0.16 -0.96 22.33
C PHE A 215 -0.19 -1.85 21.12
N PRO A 216 -1.45 -1.81 20.64
CA PRO A 216 -1.99 -2.78 19.66
C PRO A 216 -1.61 -2.46 18.21
N ILE A 217 -0.31 -2.34 17.91
CA ILE A 217 0.24 -1.99 16.59
C ILE A 217 -0.36 -2.86 15.48
N LYS A 218 -0.36 -4.19 15.68
CA LYS A 218 -0.87 -5.16 14.71
C LYS A 218 -2.33 -4.88 14.33
N ARG A 219 -3.20 -4.63 15.32
CA ARG A 219 -4.64 -4.42 15.12
C ARG A 219 -4.91 -3.10 14.40
N LEU A 220 -4.22 -2.02 14.81
CA LEU A 220 -4.33 -0.72 14.13
C LEU A 220 -3.84 -0.77 12.67
N LEU A 221 -2.76 -1.50 12.38
CA LEU A 221 -2.28 -1.66 11.00
C LEU A 221 -3.28 -2.42 10.13
N LEU A 222 -3.89 -3.49 10.65
CA LEU A 222 -4.93 -4.24 9.95
C LEU A 222 -6.15 -3.36 9.68
N LEU A 223 -6.64 -2.64 10.70
CA LEU A 223 -7.74 -1.69 10.57
C LEU A 223 -7.42 -0.60 9.55
N PHE A 224 -6.23 0.00 9.62
CA PHE A 224 -5.79 0.99 8.65
C PHE A 224 -5.78 0.42 7.24
N TYR A 225 -5.20 -0.78 7.04
CA TYR A 225 -5.10 -1.41 5.72
C TYR A 225 -6.49 -1.69 5.11
N GLU A 226 -7.42 -2.27 5.89
CA GLU A 226 -8.76 -2.59 5.40
C GLU A 226 -9.58 -1.33 5.12
N TRP A 227 -9.56 -0.34 6.03
CA TRP A 227 -10.23 0.94 5.81
C TRP A 227 -9.63 1.68 4.60
N PHE A 228 -8.31 1.78 4.51
CA PHE A 228 -7.63 2.40 3.39
C PHE A 228 -7.99 1.73 2.07
N SER A 229 -7.98 0.39 2.03
CA SER A 229 -8.31 -0.38 0.83
C SER A 229 -9.77 -0.20 0.41
N ALA A 230 -10.70 -0.11 1.37
CA ALA A 230 -12.11 0.14 1.08
C ALA A 230 -12.35 1.55 0.50
N VAL A 231 -11.60 2.56 0.94
CA VAL A 231 -11.75 3.95 0.48
C VAL A 231 -11.01 4.22 -0.83
N MET A 232 -9.78 3.71 -0.96
CA MET A 232 -8.91 3.99 -2.11
C MET A 232 -9.06 2.96 -3.24
N GLY A 233 -9.52 1.75 -2.92
CA GLY A 233 -9.47 0.56 -3.77
C GLY A 233 -8.23 -0.29 -3.47
N GLY A 234 -8.38 -1.60 -3.49
CA GLY A 234 -7.28 -2.55 -3.34
C GLY A 234 -6.42 -2.66 -4.61
N PHE A 235 -5.56 -3.69 -4.64
CA PHE A 235 -4.66 -3.89 -5.77
C PHE A 235 -5.38 -4.19 -7.08
N ASP A 236 -6.52 -4.88 -7.03
CA ASP A 236 -7.26 -5.34 -8.21
C ASP A 236 -8.18 -4.23 -8.72
N GLU A 237 -8.87 -3.52 -7.83
CA GLU A 237 -9.68 -2.35 -8.12
C GLU A 237 -8.83 -1.27 -8.81
N LEU A 238 -7.64 -0.96 -8.27
CA LEU A 238 -6.74 0.01 -8.89
C LEU A 238 -6.21 -0.47 -10.26
N ASN A 239 -6.02 -1.78 -10.45
CA ASN A 239 -5.62 -2.30 -11.77
C ASN A 239 -6.79 -2.23 -12.76
N ALA A 240 -8.02 -2.48 -12.32
CA ALA A 240 -9.23 -2.35 -13.12
C ALA A 240 -9.45 -0.89 -13.54
N LEU A 241 -9.30 0.06 -12.62
CA LEU A 241 -9.38 1.50 -12.91
C LEU A 241 -8.37 1.92 -13.98
N LYS A 242 -7.11 1.46 -13.85
CA LYS A 242 -6.05 1.73 -14.83
C LYS A 242 -6.35 1.13 -16.21
N ARG A 243 -6.95 -0.06 -16.27
CA ARG A 243 -7.37 -0.69 -17.53
C ARG A 243 -8.49 0.12 -18.18
N LEU A 244 -9.52 0.46 -17.41
CA LEU A 244 -10.65 1.26 -17.86
C LEU A 244 -10.22 2.65 -18.38
N ARG A 245 -9.26 3.31 -17.73
CA ARG A 245 -8.68 4.57 -18.23
C ARG A 245 -7.90 4.39 -19.53
N ARG A 246 -7.18 3.27 -19.70
CA ARG A 246 -6.46 2.93 -20.95
C ARG A 246 -7.44 2.62 -22.09
N GLU A 247 -8.50 1.87 -21.82
CA GLU A 247 -9.54 1.52 -22.80
C GLU A 247 -10.27 2.74 -23.37
N ARG A 248 -10.38 3.82 -22.58
CA ARG A 248 -11.01 5.09 -22.97
C ARG A 248 -10.04 6.09 -23.62
N SER A 249 -8.76 5.74 -23.72
CA SER A 249 -7.73 6.60 -24.31
C SER A 249 -7.46 6.26 -25.78
N ASP A 250 -6.63 7.04 -26.44
CA ASP A 250 -6.19 6.88 -27.83
C ASP A 250 -5.09 5.81 -28.01
N ILE A 251 -4.99 4.84 -27.09
CA ILE A 251 -4.08 3.70 -27.21
C ILE A 251 -4.59 2.74 -28.29
N ASP A 252 -3.68 2.17 -29.08
CA ASP A 252 -4.00 1.21 -30.14
C ASP A 252 -4.85 0.03 -29.58
N PRO A 253 -6.05 -0.25 -30.14
CA PRO A 253 -6.92 -1.34 -29.69
C PRO A 253 -6.26 -2.73 -29.68
N SER A 254 -5.30 -2.98 -30.56
CA SER A 254 -4.56 -4.25 -30.57
C SER A 254 -3.73 -4.40 -29.29
N ILE A 255 -3.14 -3.31 -28.79
CA ILE A 255 -2.35 -3.30 -27.55
C ILE A 255 -3.25 -3.52 -26.33
N LEU A 256 -4.46 -2.97 -26.36
CA LEU A 256 -5.46 -3.19 -25.31
C LEU A 256 -5.90 -4.65 -25.27
N LYS A 257 -6.15 -5.26 -26.44
CA LYS A 257 -6.46 -6.68 -26.57
C LYS A 257 -5.32 -7.57 -26.04
N ASP A 258 -4.08 -7.27 -26.43
CA ASP A 258 -2.89 -7.97 -25.93
C ASP A 258 -2.75 -7.82 -24.41
N ASP A 259 -2.95 -6.62 -23.84
CA ASP A 259 -2.93 -6.39 -22.38
C ASP A 259 -4.04 -7.21 -21.67
N ALA A 260 -5.22 -7.38 -22.27
CA ALA A 260 -6.34 -8.15 -21.74
C ALA A 260 -6.11 -9.67 -21.79
N GLU A 261 -5.46 -10.16 -22.85
CA GLU A 261 -5.05 -11.56 -23.03
C GLU A 261 -3.78 -11.91 -22.23
N GLY A 262 -3.17 -10.92 -21.55
CA GLY A 262 -1.95 -11.12 -20.76
C GLY A 262 -0.67 -11.24 -21.60
N VAL A 263 -0.73 -10.85 -22.88
CA VAL A 263 0.39 -10.90 -23.81
C VAL A 263 1.44 -9.85 -23.44
N LEU A 264 2.70 -10.27 -23.39
CA LEU A 264 3.85 -9.41 -23.08
C LEU A 264 4.34 -8.66 -24.32
N HIS A 265 3.54 -7.72 -24.84
CA HIS A 265 3.98 -6.84 -25.92
C HIS A 265 5.06 -5.85 -25.45
N CYS A 266 5.87 -5.39 -26.40
CA CYS A 266 6.98 -4.46 -26.20
C CYS A 266 6.51 -3.05 -25.77
N LYS A 267 7.35 -2.28 -25.07
CA LYS A 267 7.09 -0.87 -24.70
C LYS A 267 8.30 0.02 -24.98
N THR A 268 8.07 1.25 -25.41
CA THR A 268 9.09 2.32 -25.41
C THR A 268 8.68 3.46 -24.49
N PHE A 269 9.65 4.15 -23.91
CA PHE A 269 9.43 5.29 -23.00
C PHE A 269 10.04 6.59 -23.53
N LYS A 270 10.83 6.52 -24.60
CA LYS A 270 11.44 7.68 -25.24
C LYS A 270 10.59 8.06 -26.45
N PRO A 271 10.56 9.33 -26.88
CA PRO A 271 10.02 9.70 -28.19
C PRO A 271 10.87 9.11 -29.32
N TYR A 272 10.27 8.88 -30.49
CA TYR A 272 11.04 8.44 -31.66
C TYR A 272 12.01 9.53 -32.09
N TYR A 273 13.28 9.18 -32.26
CA TYR A 273 14.29 10.05 -32.87
C TYR A 273 15.04 9.24 -33.93
N ASP A 274 15.05 9.71 -35.17
CA ASP A 274 15.78 9.02 -36.24
C ASP A 274 17.27 9.30 -36.08
N THR A 275 17.99 8.32 -35.54
CA THR A 275 19.45 8.40 -35.33
C THR A 275 20.25 8.26 -36.62
N ILE A 276 19.61 7.87 -37.73
CA ILE A 276 20.26 7.66 -39.01
C ILE A 276 20.28 8.98 -39.80
N GLN A 277 21.45 9.59 -39.90
CA GLN A 277 21.66 10.68 -40.85
C GLN A 277 21.68 10.11 -42.27
N LEU A 278 20.73 10.56 -43.11
CA LEU A 278 20.60 10.10 -44.49
C LEU A 278 21.35 11.05 -45.43
N ASP A 279 22.31 10.53 -46.18
CA ASP A 279 22.97 11.25 -47.26
C ASP A 279 22.00 11.45 -48.44
N PRO A 280 21.70 12.70 -48.86
CA PRO A 280 20.86 12.98 -50.02
C PRO A 280 21.35 12.35 -51.33
N GLN A 281 22.63 12.00 -51.44
CA GLN A 281 23.23 11.37 -52.62
C GLN A 281 23.09 9.84 -52.64
N ASP A 282 22.56 9.23 -51.58
CA ASP A 282 22.37 7.77 -51.49
C ASP A 282 21.34 7.28 -52.53
N PRO A 283 21.68 6.30 -53.41
CA PRO A 283 20.75 5.71 -54.37
C PRO A 283 19.46 5.15 -53.75
N TYR A 284 19.50 4.79 -52.47
CA TYR A 284 18.37 4.26 -51.70
C TYR A 284 17.73 5.29 -50.75
N TYR A 285 18.07 6.58 -50.86
CA TYR A 285 17.58 7.65 -49.96
C TYR A 285 16.07 7.61 -49.77
N LEU A 286 15.29 7.53 -50.86
CA LEU A 286 13.83 7.46 -50.81
C LEU A 286 13.31 6.21 -50.09
N GLN A 287 13.98 5.07 -50.24
CA GLN A 287 13.62 3.83 -49.56
C GLN A 287 13.95 3.93 -48.07
N LYS A 288 15.14 4.41 -47.70
CA LYS A 288 15.56 4.63 -46.31
C LYS A 288 14.64 5.62 -45.58
N LYS A 289 14.19 6.69 -46.25
CA LYS A 289 13.20 7.63 -45.72
C LYS A 289 11.82 7.00 -45.51
N LYS A 290 11.39 6.10 -46.41
CA LYS A 290 10.16 5.30 -46.20
C LYS A 290 10.30 4.34 -45.02
N PHE A 291 11.47 3.73 -44.82
CA PHE A 291 11.73 2.88 -43.66
C PHE A 291 11.74 3.66 -42.35
N ALA A 292 12.32 4.87 -42.32
CA ALA A 292 12.26 5.75 -41.16
C ALA A 292 10.82 6.03 -40.71
N LYS A 293 9.94 6.39 -41.65
CA LYS A 293 8.50 6.56 -41.36
C LYS A 293 7.84 5.29 -40.82
N LYS A 294 8.19 4.12 -41.35
CA LYS A 294 7.69 2.83 -40.83
C LYS A 294 8.17 2.57 -39.40
N ARG A 295 9.45 2.85 -39.10
CA ARG A 295 10.01 2.74 -37.74
C ARG A 295 9.30 3.67 -36.78
N GLU A 296 9.07 4.91 -37.17
CA GLU A 296 8.32 5.91 -36.39
C GLU A 296 6.91 5.41 -36.05
N VAL A 297 6.16 4.90 -37.03
CA VAL A 297 4.81 4.36 -36.80
C VAL A 297 4.84 3.18 -35.82
N ILE A 298 5.76 2.23 -36.00
CA ILE A 298 5.90 1.09 -35.08
C ILE A 298 6.27 1.57 -33.68
N HIS A 299 7.22 2.50 -33.58
CA HIS A 299 7.68 3.03 -32.30
C HIS A 299 6.55 3.78 -31.57
N ASN A 300 5.80 4.63 -32.27
CA ASN A 300 4.65 5.36 -31.71
C ASN A 300 3.53 4.42 -31.26
N LYS A 301 3.31 3.29 -31.96
CA LYS A 301 2.37 2.25 -31.53
C LYS A 301 2.72 1.67 -30.15
N TYR A 302 4.00 1.46 -29.87
CA TYR A 302 4.47 0.89 -28.60
C TYR A 302 4.86 1.94 -27.55
N LEU A 303 4.63 3.23 -27.82
CA LEU A 303 4.94 4.31 -26.89
C LEU A 303 4.08 4.20 -25.63
N HIS A 304 4.74 3.96 -24.51
CA HIS A 304 4.08 3.78 -23.23
C HIS A 304 3.60 5.13 -22.69
N ARG A 305 2.28 5.28 -22.60
CA ARG A 305 1.66 6.38 -21.86
C ARG A 305 1.45 5.98 -20.41
N ALA A 306 1.93 6.83 -19.51
CA ALA A 306 1.74 6.62 -18.08
C ALA A 306 0.31 6.96 -17.68
N ASN A 307 -0.23 6.32 -16.63
CA ASN A 307 -1.65 6.49 -16.28
C ASN A 307 -2.02 7.94 -15.90
N TYR A 308 -1.09 8.68 -15.30
CA TYR A 308 -1.32 10.08 -14.91
C TYR A 308 -1.33 11.05 -16.11
N GLU A 309 -0.94 10.59 -17.30
CA GLU A 309 -1.02 11.36 -18.55
C GLU A 309 -2.35 11.12 -19.27
N LEU A 310 -3.09 10.09 -18.87
CA LEU A 310 -4.41 9.77 -19.43
C LEU A 310 -5.47 10.59 -18.69
N LYS A 311 -6.34 11.26 -19.47
CA LYS A 311 -7.43 12.07 -18.92
C LYS A 311 -8.44 11.20 -18.18
N SER A 312 -8.86 11.66 -17.00
CA SER A 312 -10.02 11.09 -16.30
C SER A 312 -11.31 11.41 -17.04
N GLN A 313 -12.30 10.54 -16.88
CA GLN A 313 -13.65 10.78 -17.37
C GLN A 313 -14.48 11.43 -16.26
N GLN A 314 -15.09 12.57 -16.56
CA GLN A 314 -16.06 13.19 -15.68
C GLN A 314 -17.31 12.32 -15.56
N SER A 315 -17.70 12.05 -14.33
CA SER A 315 -18.91 11.33 -13.94
C SER A 315 -20.10 12.31 -13.91
N SER A 316 -21.29 11.82 -14.28
CA SER A 316 -22.52 12.61 -14.13
C SER A 316 -22.95 12.68 -12.66
N ASP A 317 -23.78 13.67 -12.28
CA ASP A 317 -24.30 13.76 -10.91
C ASP A 317 -25.04 12.48 -10.47
N VAL A 318 -25.73 11.82 -11.40
CA VAL A 318 -26.42 10.54 -11.14
C VAL A 318 -25.42 9.43 -10.85
N ASP A 319 -24.30 9.39 -11.58
CA ASP A 319 -23.22 8.44 -11.35
C ASP A 319 -22.60 8.66 -9.97
N LEU A 320 -22.28 9.90 -9.63
CA LEU A 320 -21.73 10.29 -8.33
C LEU A 320 -22.66 9.94 -7.16
N ALA A 321 -23.97 9.84 -7.40
CA ALA A 321 -24.97 9.48 -6.38
C ALA A 321 -25.26 7.97 -6.29
N THR A 322 -24.99 7.17 -7.33
CA THR A 322 -25.47 5.77 -7.39
C THR A 322 -24.39 4.74 -7.65
N LYS A 323 -23.28 5.10 -8.31
CA LYS A 323 -22.23 4.15 -8.65
C LYS A 323 -21.28 3.87 -7.47
N PRO A 324 -20.73 2.65 -7.39
CA PRO A 324 -19.66 2.31 -6.46
C PRO A 324 -18.38 3.14 -6.68
N LEU A 325 -17.66 3.44 -5.59
CA LEU A 325 -16.45 4.27 -5.60
C LEU A 325 -15.33 3.74 -6.51
N ASP A 326 -15.22 2.43 -6.66
CA ASP A 326 -14.20 1.74 -7.48
C ASP A 326 -14.39 1.95 -8.99
N THR A 327 -15.56 2.47 -9.40
CA THR A 327 -15.89 2.72 -10.82
C THR A 327 -15.75 4.18 -11.27
N LEU A 328 -15.55 5.10 -10.32
CA LEU A 328 -15.55 6.55 -10.53
C LEU A 328 -14.12 7.08 -10.58
N ASP A 329 -13.62 7.32 -11.80
CA ASP A 329 -12.21 7.62 -12.10
C ASP A 329 -11.81 9.06 -11.74
N ASP A 330 -12.67 10.02 -12.02
CA ASP A 330 -12.54 11.42 -11.61
C ASP A 330 -12.62 11.58 -10.09
N GLU A 331 -13.57 10.88 -9.46
CA GLU A 331 -13.68 10.90 -8.00
C GLU A 331 -12.45 10.24 -7.34
N TRP A 332 -11.92 9.17 -7.91
CA TRP A 332 -10.65 8.57 -7.47
C TRP A 332 -9.49 9.56 -7.52
N GLU A 333 -9.40 10.41 -8.55
CA GLU A 333 -8.37 11.47 -8.63
C GLU A 333 -8.50 12.47 -7.50
N VAL A 334 -9.73 12.89 -7.18
CA VAL A 334 -9.99 13.79 -6.05
C VAL A 334 -9.62 13.12 -4.73
N ARG A 335 -10.00 11.85 -4.53
CA ARG A 335 -9.69 11.10 -3.30
C ARG A 335 -8.18 10.92 -3.10
N VAL A 336 -7.44 10.53 -4.15
CA VAL A 336 -5.99 10.32 -4.04
C VAL A 336 -5.23 11.64 -3.87
N GLU A 337 -5.73 12.74 -4.42
CA GLU A 337 -5.20 14.08 -4.17
C GLU A 337 -5.40 14.52 -2.73
N ALA A 338 -6.63 14.40 -2.21
CA ALA A 338 -6.95 14.74 -0.82
C ALA A 338 -6.09 13.94 0.17
N LEU A 339 -5.99 12.62 -0.04
CA LEU A 339 -5.13 11.75 0.75
C LEU A 339 -3.65 12.17 0.68
N TYR A 340 -3.15 12.49 -0.51
CA TYR A 340 -1.77 12.91 -0.69
C TYR A 340 -1.47 14.21 0.07
N GLN A 341 -2.38 15.19 0.01
CA GLN A 341 -2.25 16.45 0.75
C GLN A 341 -2.28 16.26 2.26
N LEU A 342 -3.12 15.35 2.76
CA LEU A 342 -3.14 14.98 4.18
C LEU A 342 -1.83 14.31 4.63
N PHE A 343 -1.24 13.48 3.77
CA PHE A 343 0.00 12.77 4.09
C PHE A 343 1.24 13.65 3.95
N LEU A 344 1.20 14.68 3.10
CA LEU A 344 2.37 15.48 2.74
C LEU A 344 3.12 16.09 3.96
N PRO A 345 2.45 16.70 4.96
CA PRO A 345 3.12 17.26 6.14
C PRO A 345 3.79 16.19 7.01
N CYS A 346 3.19 15.00 7.11
CA CYS A 346 3.63 13.90 7.97
C CYS A 346 4.35 12.78 7.19
N MET A 347 4.68 13.02 5.91
CA MET A 347 5.14 11.98 4.99
C MET A 347 6.40 11.30 5.49
N ARG A 348 7.35 12.10 6.00
CA ARG A 348 8.60 11.59 6.59
C ARG A 348 8.33 10.75 7.83
N ASP A 349 7.44 11.19 8.72
CA ASP A 349 7.17 10.49 9.98
C ASP A 349 6.51 9.14 9.71
N TYR A 350 5.50 9.10 8.83
CA TYR A 350 4.80 7.87 8.46
C TYR A 350 5.73 6.88 7.74
N THR A 351 6.54 7.35 6.81
CA THR A 351 7.47 6.48 6.08
C THR A 351 8.61 5.97 6.98
N THR A 352 9.11 6.80 7.90
CA THR A 352 10.09 6.39 8.91
C THR A 352 9.49 5.35 9.86
N PHE A 353 8.27 5.58 10.34
CA PHE A 353 7.53 4.64 11.18
C PHE A 353 7.32 3.28 10.48
N LEU A 354 6.76 3.27 9.27
CA LEU A 354 6.56 2.04 8.49
C LEU A 354 7.90 1.34 8.18
N GLY A 355 8.95 2.11 7.89
CA GLY A 355 10.30 1.57 7.67
C GLY A 355 10.90 0.92 8.91
N ASN A 356 10.68 1.51 10.09
CA ASN A 356 11.08 0.94 11.38
C ASN A 356 10.33 -0.36 11.67
N LEU A 357 9.01 -0.41 11.42
CA LEU A 357 8.22 -1.65 11.57
C LEU A 357 8.74 -2.78 10.68
N VAL A 358 9.04 -2.49 9.42
CA VAL A 358 9.65 -3.45 8.50
C VAL A 358 11.01 -3.92 9.04
N THR A 359 11.84 -3.00 9.53
CA THR A 359 13.19 -3.30 10.02
C THR A 359 13.18 -4.18 11.26
N LEU A 360 12.35 -3.85 12.25
CA LEU A 360 12.17 -4.64 13.47
C LEU A 360 11.64 -6.04 13.16
N SER A 361 10.69 -6.14 12.24
CA SER A 361 10.08 -7.43 11.87
C SER A 361 11.03 -8.31 11.05
N CYS A 362 11.83 -7.74 10.15
CA CYS A 362 12.86 -8.48 9.38
C CYS A 362 14.02 -9.01 10.24
N GLY A 363 14.40 -8.26 11.29
CA GLY A 363 15.51 -8.59 12.19
C GLY A 363 15.31 -9.94 12.89
N SER A 364 14.11 -10.16 13.46
CA SER A 364 13.82 -11.35 14.26
C SER A 364 13.03 -12.45 13.54
N ALA A 365 12.45 -12.20 12.35
CA ALA A 365 11.68 -13.21 11.60
C ALA A 365 12.44 -14.53 11.34
N LEU A 366 13.76 -14.54 11.54
CA LEU A 366 14.61 -15.72 11.37
C LEU A 366 15.61 -15.95 12.53
N ASN A 367 15.55 -15.14 13.62
CA ASN A 367 16.37 -15.31 14.83
C ASN A 367 15.48 -15.15 16.07
N ALA A 368 14.99 -16.27 16.61
CA ALA A 368 14.01 -16.35 17.70
C ALA A 368 14.60 -16.10 19.11
N ARG A 369 15.73 -15.40 19.26
CA ARG A 369 16.42 -15.28 20.57
C ARG A 369 16.82 -13.88 21.00
N ASP A 370 16.29 -12.84 20.35
CA ASP A 370 16.55 -11.47 20.77
C ASP A 370 15.36 -10.91 21.56
N LYS A 371 15.40 -11.05 22.90
CA LYS A 371 14.35 -10.57 23.82
C LYS A 371 14.27 -9.04 23.88
N LYS A 372 15.27 -8.31 23.34
CA LYS A 372 15.42 -6.86 23.50
C LYS A 372 14.69 -6.02 22.44
N THR A 373 14.08 -6.63 21.42
CA THR A 373 13.67 -5.94 20.19
C THR A 373 12.18 -5.97 19.86
N PHE A 374 11.29 -6.14 20.85
CA PHE A 374 9.84 -5.97 20.59
C PHE A 374 9.12 -5.09 21.61
N TYR A 375 8.07 -4.41 21.14
CA TYR A 375 7.22 -3.42 21.82
C TYR A 375 6.36 -3.96 22.97
N SER A 376 6.76 -5.08 23.59
CA SER A 376 6.08 -5.64 24.75
C SER A 376 7.13 -5.95 25.80
N ARG A 377 7.31 -5.01 26.74
CA ARG A 377 7.90 -5.33 28.04
C ARG A 377 6.85 -5.77 29.06
N ARG A 378 5.58 -5.88 28.63
CA ARG A 378 4.47 -6.52 29.37
C ARG A 378 3.40 -7.05 28.38
N PRO A 379 2.91 -8.28 28.56
CA PRO A 379 1.62 -8.70 28.05
C PRO A 379 0.54 -7.72 28.52
N SER A 380 -0.50 -7.47 27.72
CA SER A 380 -1.59 -6.59 28.15
C SER A 380 -2.28 -7.22 29.37
N GLY A 381 -2.90 -6.42 30.26
CA GLY A 381 -3.57 -6.95 31.46
C GLY A 381 -4.61 -8.07 31.22
N ALA A 382 -5.11 -8.21 29.98
CA ALA A 382 -5.96 -9.33 29.56
C ALA A 382 -5.21 -10.69 29.50
N ASP A 383 -3.89 -10.68 29.25
CA ASP A 383 -3.04 -11.88 29.25
C ASP A 383 -2.74 -12.40 30.67
N GLN A 384 -3.11 -11.63 31.71
CA GLN A 384 -2.92 -12.05 33.10
C GLN A 384 -3.92 -13.13 33.51
N TYR A 385 -5.11 -13.17 32.88
CA TYR A 385 -6.15 -14.17 33.16
C TYR A 385 -6.04 -15.45 32.32
N GLY A 386 -5.08 -15.52 31.40
CA GLY A 386 -4.61 -16.78 30.81
C GLY A 386 -3.36 -17.34 31.50
N MET A 387 -2.59 -16.51 32.21
CA MET A 387 -1.29 -16.88 32.79
C MET A 387 -1.36 -17.62 34.13
N THR A 388 -2.48 -17.59 34.85
CA THR A 388 -2.62 -18.38 36.08
C THR A 388 -2.61 -19.89 35.83
N ASP A 389 -2.99 -20.33 34.63
CA ASP A 389 -2.87 -21.73 34.18
C ASP A 389 -1.46 -22.12 33.70
N PHE A 390 -0.56 -21.14 33.52
CA PHE A 390 0.85 -21.40 33.19
C PHE A 390 1.76 -21.50 34.43
N SER A 391 1.23 -21.18 35.61
CA SER A 391 1.88 -21.33 36.92
C SER A 391 1.54 -22.66 37.60
N ALA A 392 1.49 -23.76 36.84
CA ALA A 392 1.61 -25.10 37.42
C ALA A 392 3.11 -25.40 37.65
N PRO A 393 3.51 -25.87 38.84
CA PRO A 393 4.90 -26.14 39.14
C PRO A 393 5.39 -27.34 38.31
N GLY A 394 6.21 -27.10 37.26
CA GLY A 394 6.95 -28.19 36.60
C GLY A 394 7.25 -28.11 35.09
N SER A 395 6.89 -27.05 34.34
CA SER A 395 7.07 -27.05 32.86
C SER A 395 7.57 -25.71 32.29
N GLU A 396 8.80 -25.32 32.63
CA GLU A 396 9.40 -24.07 32.12
C GLU A 396 9.67 -24.07 30.59
N ASN A 397 9.89 -25.25 29.97
CA ASN A 397 10.27 -25.34 28.55
C ASN A 397 9.10 -25.27 27.55
N SER A 398 7.88 -25.63 27.94
CA SER A 398 6.71 -25.63 27.03
C SER A 398 6.17 -24.21 26.82
N ASN A 399 6.16 -23.41 27.89
CA ASN A 399 5.58 -22.07 27.93
C ASN A 399 6.43 -21.07 27.12
N ASP A 400 7.75 -21.19 27.19
CA ASP A 400 8.68 -20.40 26.38
C ASP A 400 8.48 -20.66 24.87
N ASN A 401 8.25 -21.91 24.47
CA ASN A 401 8.05 -22.26 23.07
C ASN A 401 6.74 -21.67 22.49
N GLN A 402 5.66 -21.67 23.25
CA GLN A 402 4.40 -21.04 22.84
C GLN A 402 4.53 -19.52 22.70
N PHE A 403 5.19 -18.85 23.65
CA PHE A 403 5.48 -17.42 23.55
C PHE A 403 6.28 -17.08 22.29
N TRP A 404 7.31 -17.87 21.96
CA TRP A 404 8.11 -17.67 20.75
C TRP A 404 7.31 -17.92 19.45
N LYS A 405 6.41 -18.91 19.44
CA LYS A 405 5.50 -19.12 18.30
C LYS A 405 4.58 -17.91 18.09
N TRP A 406 3.98 -17.40 19.16
CA TRP A 406 3.12 -16.22 19.13
C TRP A 406 3.84 -14.96 18.64
N ILE A 407 5.01 -14.63 19.22
CA ILE A 407 5.74 -13.40 18.85
C ILE A 407 6.24 -13.43 17.40
N LEU A 408 6.62 -14.60 16.88
CA LEU A 408 7.03 -14.76 15.49
C LEU A 408 5.86 -14.55 14.53
N ARG A 409 4.67 -15.06 14.87
CA ARG A 409 3.44 -14.82 14.11
C ARG A 409 3.09 -13.33 14.05
N GLU A 410 3.19 -12.65 15.19
CA GLU A 410 2.91 -11.21 15.28
C GLU A 410 3.85 -10.39 14.40
N LYS A 411 5.14 -10.73 14.41
CA LYS A 411 6.14 -10.13 13.51
C LYS A 411 5.85 -10.43 12.06
N ALA A 412 5.42 -11.64 11.71
CA ALA A 412 5.08 -12.00 10.34
C ALA A 412 3.89 -11.20 9.82
N ILE A 413 2.84 -11.02 10.64
CA ILE A 413 1.66 -10.20 10.29
C ILE A 413 2.06 -8.73 10.13
N VAL A 414 2.79 -8.16 11.10
CA VAL A 414 3.24 -6.76 11.03
C VAL A 414 4.12 -6.54 9.80
N LEU A 415 5.05 -7.45 9.49
CA LEU A 415 5.90 -7.36 8.31
C LEU A 415 5.06 -7.36 7.03
N ASP A 416 4.14 -8.30 6.91
CA ASP A 416 3.28 -8.47 5.75
C ASP A 416 2.40 -7.23 5.51
N VAL A 417 1.63 -6.83 6.52
CA VAL A 417 0.70 -5.70 6.44
C VAL A 417 1.45 -4.38 6.21
N SER A 418 2.59 -4.15 6.88
CA SER A 418 3.41 -2.96 6.63
C SER A 418 3.87 -2.88 5.18
N ASN A 419 4.36 -3.98 4.61
CA ASN A 419 4.75 -4.01 3.20
C ASN A 419 3.56 -3.84 2.25
N LEU A 420 2.37 -4.37 2.58
CA LEU A 420 1.17 -4.13 1.79
C LEU A 420 0.75 -2.66 1.80
N ILE A 421 0.74 -2.02 2.97
CA ILE A 421 0.42 -0.60 3.13
C ILE A 421 1.37 0.26 2.28
N ILE A 422 2.68 0.05 2.44
CA ILE A 422 3.72 0.76 1.66
C ILE A 422 3.45 0.60 0.16
N LEU A 423 3.22 -0.64 -0.29
CA LEU A 423 3.06 -0.93 -1.70
C LEU A 423 1.76 -0.39 -2.28
N LEU A 424 0.66 -0.42 -1.51
CA LEU A 424 -0.65 0.07 -1.94
C LEU A 424 -0.63 1.59 -2.05
N ILE A 425 -0.17 2.30 -1.01
CA ILE A 425 0.01 3.77 -1.04
C ILE A 425 0.90 4.18 -2.23
N TYR A 426 2.06 3.53 -2.40
CA TYR A 426 2.94 3.77 -3.54
C TYR A 426 2.19 3.62 -4.87
N LYS A 427 1.40 2.56 -5.02
CA LYS A 427 0.68 2.29 -6.27
C LYS A 427 -0.37 3.37 -6.58
N HIS A 428 -1.07 3.88 -5.58
CA HIS A 428 -2.03 4.98 -5.73
C HIS A 428 -1.32 6.28 -6.08
N PHE A 429 -0.28 6.65 -5.33
CA PHE A 429 0.52 7.84 -5.62
C PHE A 429 1.14 7.76 -7.01
N ARG A 430 1.68 6.60 -7.43
CA ARG A 430 2.30 6.42 -8.75
C ARG A 430 1.28 6.49 -9.88
N ALA A 431 0.04 6.06 -9.62
CA ALA A 431 -1.06 6.18 -10.57
C ALA A 431 -1.47 7.64 -10.75
N SER A 432 -1.47 8.42 -9.66
CA SER A 432 -1.81 9.84 -9.65
C SER A 432 -0.71 10.71 -10.25
N HIS A 433 0.55 10.52 -9.86
CA HIS A 433 1.70 11.18 -10.48
C HIS A 433 3.03 10.47 -10.16
N ALA A 434 4.01 10.51 -11.07
CA ALA A 434 5.32 9.91 -10.83
C ALA A 434 6.04 10.54 -9.61
N CYS A 435 6.08 11.87 -9.53
CA CYS A 435 6.80 12.59 -8.49
C CYS A 435 6.25 12.34 -7.08
N LYS A 436 4.92 12.18 -6.91
CA LYS A 436 4.30 11.83 -5.61
C LYS A 436 4.84 10.51 -5.07
N ALA A 437 4.97 9.52 -5.96
CA ALA A 437 5.46 8.21 -5.61
C ALA A 437 6.97 8.22 -5.33
N GLU A 438 7.76 8.97 -6.10
CA GLU A 438 9.20 9.12 -5.84
C GLU A 438 9.45 9.82 -4.50
N TYR A 439 8.66 10.85 -4.17
CA TYR A 439 8.75 11.54 -2.88
C TYR A 439 8.45 10.59 -1.71
N PHE A 440 7.41 9.77 -1.84
CA PHE A 440 7.10 8.73 -0.85
C PHE A 440 8.22 7.70 -0.71
N MET A 441 8.79 7.21 -1.82
CA MET A 441 9.84 6.19 -1.77
C MET A 441 11.20 6.71 -1.30
N GLN A 442 11.48 8.00 -1.47
CA GLN A 442 12.74 8.62 -1.05
C GLN A 442 12.99 8.43 0.44
N PHE A 443 11.96 8.60 1.28
CA PHE A 443 12.11 8.43 2.73
C PHE A 443 12.37 6.98 3.16
N PHE A 444 11.92 5.97 2.40
CA PHE A 444 12.29 4.58 2.67
C PHE A 444 13.74 4.27 2.31
N LEU A 445 14.33 4.98 1.34
CA LEU A 445 15.77 4.93 1.08
C LEU A 445 16.55 5.55 2.24
N GLU A 446 16.11 6.71 2.73
CA GLU A 446 16.70 7.40 3.90
C GLU A 446 16.61 6.54 5.18
N ALA A 447 15.48 5.85 5.39
CA ALA A 447 15.27 4.93 6.51
C ALA A 447 15.97 3.56 6.34
N ASN A 448 16.84 3.41 5.33
CA ASN A 448 17.63 2.21 5.07
C ASN A 448 16.82 0.90 4.85
N VAL A 449 15.55 1.03 4.44
CA VAL A 449 14.67 -0.13 4.22
C VAL A 449 15.18 -1.02 3.09
N LEU A 450 15.83 -0.43 2.07
CA LEU A 450 16.45 -1.18 0.98
C LEU A 450 17.43 -2.24 1.49
N ALA A 451 18.38 -1.84 2.35
CA ALA A 451 19.39 -2.76 2.88
C ALA A 451 18.75 -3.82 3.79
N THR A 452 17.81 -3.42 4.64
CA THR A 452 17.04 -4.33 5.51
C THR A 452 16.34 -5.43 4.70
N LEU A 453 15.59 -5.05 3.66
CA LEU A 453 14.84 -5.99 2.83
C LEU A 453 15.77 -6.91 2.04
N THR A 454 16.85 -6.39 1.47
CA THR A 454 17.86 -7.21 0.79
C THR A 454 18.49 -8.23 1.74
N LYS A 455 18.82 -7.82 2.97
CA LYS A 455 19.40 -8.71 3.99
C LYS A 455 18.40 -9.80 4.41
N PHE A 456 17.12 -9.45 4.57
CA PHE A 456 16.06 -10.42 4.85
C PHE A 456 15.93 -11.45 3.73
N MET A 457 15.87 -11.00 2.48
CA MET A 457 15.75 -11.85 1.30
C MET A 457 16.98 -12.73 1.03
N ASN A 458 18.16 -12.35 1.53
CA ASN A 458 19.35 -13.21 1.40
C ASN A 458 19.34 -14.41 2.36
N LYS A 459 18.41 -14.47 3.32
CA LYS A 459 18.28 -15.63 4.21
C LYS A 459 17.62 -16.81 3.48
N ASP A 460 17.38 -17.92 4.18
CA ASP A 460 16.76 -19.09 3.57
C ASP A 460 15.24 -18.90 3.35
N ILE A 461 14.91 -18.41 2.16
CA ILE A 461 13.53 -18.17 1.72
C ILE A 461 12.75 -19.48 1.58
N GLY A 462 13.41 -20.58 1.20
CA GLY A 462 12.74 -21.88 1.03
C GLY A 462 12.07 -22.30 2.33
N THR A 463 12.84 -22.29 3.42
CA THR A 463 12.33 -22.58 4.77
C THR A 463 11.25 -21.60 5.21
N TYR A 464 11.38 -20.30 4.90
CA TYR A 464 10.36 -19.29 5.26
C TYR A 464 9.02 -19.49 4.52
N LEU A 465 9.05 -20.07 3.32
CA LEU A 465 7.86 -20.34 2.50
C LEU A 465 7.19 -21.66 2.83
N GLN A 466 7.91 -22.64 3.40
CA GLN A 466 7.34 -23.94 3.75
C GLN A 466 6.18 -23.79 4.74
N VAL A 467 5.11 -24.55 4.52
CA VAL A 467 4.02 -24.66 5.50
C VAL A 467 4.57 -25.41 6.72
N SER A 468 4.71 -24.72 7.84
CA SER A 468 4.97 -25.39 9.12
C SER A 468 3.67 -26.03 9.58
N ARG A 469 3.56 -27.37 9.47
CA ARG A 469 2.43 -28.12 10.04
C ARG A 469 2.44 -27.92 11.55
N GLN A 470 1.43 -27.21 12.07
CA GLN A 470 1.29 -27.02 13.51
C GLN A 470 0.90 -28.34 14.18
N GLU A 471 1.46 -28.60 15.36
CA GLU A 471 1.19 -29.82 16.14
C GLU A 471 -0.28 -29.90 16.58
N SER A 472 -0.74 -31.11 16.89
CA SER A 472 -2.13 -31.52 17.14
C SER A 472 -2.94 -30.73 18.19
N ASP A 473 -2.30 -29.89 19.00
CA ASP A 473 -2.93 -29.12 20.08
C ASP A 473 -3.85 -27.98 19.59
N GLU A 474 -3.75 -27.58 18.32
CA GLU A 474 -4.61 -26.54 17.72
C GLU A 474 -5.97 -27.08 17.21
N THR A 475 -6.27 -28.36 17.45
CA THR A 475 -7.59 -28.95 17.16
C THR A 475 -8.74 -28.24 17.90
N LYS A 476 -8.46 -27.51 18.98
CA LYS A 476 -9.45 -26.72 19.73
C LYS A 476 -9.76 -25.34 19.13
N THR A 477 -8.88 -24.78 18.30
CA THR A 477 -9.03 -23.40 17.78
C THR A 477 -9.76 -23.31 16.44
N GLY A 478 -10.27 -24.43 15.92
CA GLY A 478 -10.90 -24.50 14.59
C GLY A 478 -9.92 -24.31 13.42
N PHE A 479 -8.63 -24.12 13.71
CA PHE A 479 -7.58 -23.88 12.72
C PHE A 479 -7.39 -25.07 11.78
N TYR A 480 -7.51 -26.30 12.28
CA TYR A 480 -7.47 -27.52 11.47
C TYR A 480 -8.52 -27.54 10.33
N ALA A 481 -9.71 -26.99 10.58
CA ALA A 481 -10.77 -26.93 9.57
C ALA A 481 -10.47 -25.89 8.48
N LEU A 482 -9.92 -24.73 8.88
CA LEU A 482 -9.44 -23.70 7.96
C LEU A 482 -8.20 -24.16 7.20
N GLU A 483 -7.26 -24.84 7.86
CA GLU A 483 -6.05 -25.40 7.24
C GLU A 483 -6.42 -26.45 6.21
N LYS A 484 -7.38 -27.34 6.48
CA LYS A 484 -7.92 -28.27 5.49
C LYS A 484 -8.59 -27.58 4.30
N GLU A 485 -9.14 -26.37 4.50
CA GLU A 485 -9.69 -25.55 3.42
C GLU A 485 -8.60 -24.77 2.66
N LEU A 486 -7.59 -24.26 3.37
CA LEU A 486 -6.41 -23.58 2.82
C LEU A 486 -5.48 -24.56 2.11
N ASP A 487 -5.46 -25.84 2.49
CA ASP A 487 -4.78 -26.96 1.81
C ASP A 487 -5.33 -27.15 0.39
N LYS A 488 -6.59 -26.76 0.14
CA LYS A 488 -7.13 -26.69 -1.23
C LYS A 488 -6.58 -25.50 -2.03
N ARG A 489 -5.86 -24.56 -1.39
CA ARG A 489 -5.37 -23.29 -1.95
C ARG A 489 -3.85 -23.08 -1.79
N THR A 490 -3.12 -24.04 -1.21
CA THR A 490 -1.65 -24.01 -1.17
C THR A 490 -1.09 -24.03 -2.58
N ILE A 491 0.06 -23.39 -2.78
CA ILE A 491 0.76 -23.46 -4.07
C ILE A 491 1.47 -24.81 -4.11
N ARG A 492 0.86 -25.77 -4.82
CA ARG A 492 1.42 -27.10 -5.06
C ARG A 492 1.99 -27.15 -6.47
N PHE A 493 3.22 -27.63 -6.59
CA PHE A 493 3.79 -28.02 -7.87
C PHE A 493 3.72 -29.55 -7.95
N GLU A 494 3.06 -30.08 -8.99
CA GLU A 494 2.88 -31.53 -9.19
C GLU A 494 4.22 -32.27 -9.27
N GLU A 495 5.29 -31.58 -9.66
CA GLU A 495 6.61 -32.16 -9.93
C GLU A 495 7.48 -32.30 -8.66
N ASP A 496 7.29 -31.48 -7.62
CA ASP A 496 8.26 -31.33 -6.52
C ASP A 496 7.71 -31.67 -5.10
N MET A 497 6.43 -32.03 -4.96
CA MET A 497 5.75 -32.32 -3.67
C MET A 497 5.86 -31.22 -2.59
N ASN A 498 6.35 -30.02 -2.94
CA ASN A 498 6.53 -28.90 -2.01
C ASN A 498 5.22 -28.10 -1.83
N GLU A 499 4.88 -27.80 -0.56
CA GLU A 499 3.73 -26.97 -0.18
C GLU A 499 4.21 -25.61 0.35
N TYR A 500 3.78 -24.51 -0.28
CA TYR A 500 4.14 -23.15 0.13
C TYR A 500 2.98 -22.37 0.77
N SER A 501 3.28 -21.63 1.84
CA SER A 501 2.36 -20.73 2.54
C SER A 501 2.00 -19.50 1.70
N ILE A 502 0.70 -19.24 1.54
CA ILE A 502 0.16 -18.09 0.79
C ILE A 502 0.63 -16.76 1.42
N GLN A 503 0.59 -16.66 2.75
CA GLN A 503 0.96 -15.43 3.45
C GLN A 503 2.46 -15.13 3.27
N SER A 504 3.33 -16.09 3.54
CA SER A 504 4.78 -15.92 3.35
C SER A 504 5.12 -15.58 1.90
N THR A 505 4.43 -16.21 0.94
CA THR A 505 4.57 -15.91 -0.50
C THR A 505 4.15 -14.48 -0.82
N ARG A 506 3.03 -13.99 -0.27
CA ARG A 506 2.55 -12.61 -0.43
C ARG A 506 3.54 -11.61 0.18
N THR A 507 4.07 -11.88 1.38
CA THR A 507 5.08 -11.04 2.02
C THR A 507 6.32 -10.89 1.14
N ILE A 508 6.89 -11.99 0.67
CA ILE A 508 8.06 -11.98 -0.23
C ILE A 508 7.75 -11.27 -1.55
N THR A 509 6.56 -11.52 -2.12
CA THR A 509 6.11 -10.82 -3.33
C THR A 509 6.08 -9.30 -3.10
N SER A 510 5.52 -8.84 -1.98
CA SER A 510 5.47 -7.42 -1.63
C SER A 510 6.86 -6.83 -1.43
N ILE A 511 7.77 -7.55 -0.76
CA ILE A 511 9.17 -7.14 -0.57
C ILE A 511 9.89 -7.01 -1.92
N LEU A 512 9.80 -8.01 -2.79
CA LEU A 512 10.41 -7.96 -4.13
C LEU A 512 9.88 -6.79 -4.96
N ARG A 513 8.58 -6.48 -4.82
CA ARG A 513 7.96 -5.32 -5.48
C ARG A 513 8.50 -4.01 -4.94
N ILE A 514 8.62 -3.85 -3.62
CA ILE A 514 9.19 -2.67 -2.98
C ILE A 514 10.66 -2.49 -3.37
N LEU A 515 11.47 -3.56 -3.30
CA LEU A 515 12.86 -3.55 -3.78
C LEU A 515 12.94 -3.09 -5.25
N GLN A 516 12.03 -3.58 -6.09
CA GLN A 516 11.94 -3.13 -7.48
C GLN A 516 11.58 -1.64 -7.60
N LYS A 517 10.71 -1.09 -6.73
CA LYS A 517 10.37 0.34 -6.74
C LYS A 517 11.50 1.24 -6.25
N LEU A 518 12.24 0.80 -5.24
CA LEU A 518 13.39 1.51 -4.68
C LEU A 518 14.56 1.60 -5.68
N THR A 519 14.69 0.65 -6.61
CA THR A 519 15.87 0.49 -7.46
C THR A 519 15.61 0.73 -8.96
N LYS A 520 14.37 0.66 -9.44
CA LYS A 520 14.04 0.77 -10.87
C LYS A 520 14.61 2.06 -11.47
N ARG A 521 15.46 1.92 -12.50
CA ARG A 521 16.04 3.05 -13.26
C ARG A 521 16.85 4.02 -12.38
N LYS A 522 17.45 3.51 -11.31
CA LYS A 522 18.37 4.26 -10.43
C LYS A 522 19.74 3.58 -10.47
N PRO A 523 20.57 3.87 -11.49
CA PRO A 523 21.84 3.19 -11.74
C PRO A 523 22.76 3.10 -10.53
N ASN A 524 22.93 4.19 -9.77
CA ASN A 524 23.81 4.22 -8.61
C ASN A 524 23.27 3.37 -7.47
N ILE A 525 21.96 3.37 -7.26
CA ILE A 525 21.33 2.52 -6.24
C ILE A 525 21.47 1.05 -6.64
N ILE A 526 21.26 0.71 -7.92
CA ILE A 526 21.45 -0.65 -8.43
C ILE A 526 22.91 -1.10 -8.25
N LYS A 527 23.88 -0.30 -8.71
CA LYS A 527 25.32 -0.58 -8.58
C LYS A 527 25.70 -0.81 -7.10
N ASN A 528 25.30 0.10 -6.22
CA ASN A 528 25.71 0.08 -4.81
C ASN A 528 24.97 -0.96 -3.96
N ALA A 529 23.65 -1.08 -4.09
CA ALA A 529 22.85 -1.95 -3.23
C ALA A 529 22.69 -3.37 -3.80
N LEU A 530 22.50 -3.49 -5.12
CA LEU A 530 22.19 -4.78 -5.75
C LEU A 530 23.45 -5.51 -6.25
N CYS A 531 24.28 -4.83 -7.06
CA CYS A 531 25.46 -5.44 -7.67
C CYS A 531 26.56 -5.71 -6.63
N ARG A 532 27.00 -4.68 -5.88
CA ARG A 532 28.00 -4.85 -4.81
C ARG A 532 27.51 -5.78 -3.69
N GLY A 533 26.21 -5.74 -3.39
CA GLY A 533 25.54 -6.66 -2.44
C GLY A 533 25.37 -8.10 -2.94
N GLN A 534 25.81 -8.41 -4.16
CA GLN A 534 25.69 -9.74 -4.80
C GLN A 534 24.27 -10.30 -4.78
N THR A 535 23.27 -9.43 -4.88
CA THR A 535 21.86 -9.80 -4.68
C THR A 535 21.35 -10.81 -5.70
N ILE A 536 21.98 -10.86 -6.87
CA ILE A 536 21.74 -11.85 -7.92
C ILE A 536 21.80 -13.30 -7.41
N VAL A 537 22.61 -13.60 -6.39
CA VAL A 537 22.76 -14.96 -5.84
C VAL A 537 21.47 -15.44 -5.18
N TRP A 538 20.85 -14.64 -4.32
CA TRP A 538 19.58 -15.02 -3.68
C TRP A 538 18.38 -14.84 -4.60
N LEU A 539 18.44 -13.90 -5.56
CA LEU A 539 17.42 -13.77 -6.59
C LEU A 539 17.31 -15.03 -7.45
N LYS A 540 18.44 -15.68 -7.79
CA LYS A 540 18.44 -16.99 -8.46
C LYS A 540 17.69 -18.06 -7.68
N ARG A 541 17.86 -18.08 -6.34
CA ARG A 541 17.12 -19.00 -5.46
C ARG A 541 15.61 -18.74 -5.52
N VAL A 542 15.20 -17.48 -5.54
CA VAL A 542 13.77 -17.12 -5.68
C VAL A 542 13.21 -17.54 -7.04
N VAL A 543 13.97 -17.35 -8.12
CA VAL A 543 13.55 -17.78 -9.48
C VAL A 543 13.38 -19.30 -9.54
N ALA A 544 14.28 -20.05 -8.89
CA ALA A 544 14.22 -21.51 -8.85
C ALA A 544 12.97 -22.07 -8.13
N LEU A 545 12.27 -21.28 -7.32
CA LEU A 545 11.00 -21.69 -6.67
C LEU A 545 9.84 -21.81 -7.67
N GLN A 546 9.98 -21.26 -8.87
CA GLN A 546 8.94 -21.27 -9.93
C GLN A 546 7.58 -20.65 -9.55
N ILE A 547 7.46 -19.97 -8.41
CA ILE A 547 6.23 -19.26 -8.02
C ILE A 547 6.05 -18.02 -8.92
N PRO A 548 4.93 -17.88 -9.67
CA PRO A 548 4.82 -16.91 -10.76
C PRO A 548 5.13 -15.45 -10.41
N LEU A 549 4.50 -14.89 -9.37
CA LEU A 549 4.67 -13.48 -9.02
C LEU A 549 6.05 -13.18 -8.39
N PRO A 550 6.54 -13.91 -7.38
CA PRO A 550 7.92 -13.79 -6.90
C PRO A 550 8.95 -13.93 -8.02
N ARG A 551 8.82 -14.96 -8.88
CA ARG A 551 9.73 -15.20 -10.02
C ARG A 551 9.77 -14.00 -10.95
N LEU A 552 8.62 -13.44 -11.33
CA LEU A 552 8.55 -12.25 -12.18
C LEU A 552 9.33 -11.05 -11.61
N TYR A 553 9.14 -10.74 -10.32
CA TYR A 553 9.84 -9.59 -9.72
C TYR A 553 11.31 -9.88 -9.44
N ALA A 554 11.67 -11.13 -9.15
CA ALA A 554 13.06 -11.55 -9.05
C ALA A 554 13.78 -11.41 -10.41
N LEU A 555 13.17 -11.89 -11.51
CA LEU A 555 13.70 -11.74 -12.87
C LEU A 555 13.87 -10.27 -13.27
N LYS A 556 12.93 -9.37 -12.89
CA LYS A 556 13.09 -7.92 -13.11
C LYS A 556 14.31 -7.34 -12.39
N LEU A 557 14.57 -7.76 -11.16
CA LEU A 557 15.74 -7.33 -10.39
C LEU A 557 17.04 -7.91 -10.96
N VAL A 558 17.02 -9.16 -11.46
CA VAL A 558 18.16 -9.76 -12.18
C VAL A 558 18.45 -9.00 -13.46
N LYS A 559 17.42 -8.75 -14.29
CA LYS A 559 17.52 -7.95 -15.52
C LYS A 559 18.16 -6.58 -15.26
N SER A 560 17.75 -5.91 -14.19
CA SER A 560 18.28 -4.57 -13.84
C SER A 560 19.77 -4.55 -13.48
N GLN A 561 20.35 -5.69 -13.08
CA GLN A 561 21.76 -5.79 -12.70
C GLN A 561 22.68 -6.16 -13.86
N ALA A 562 22.17 -6.78 -14.92
CA ALA A 562 23.00 -7.36 -15.97
C ALA A 562 23.89 -6.31 -16.65
N LYS A 563 23.31 -5.15 -16.99
CA LYS A 563 24.00 -4.00 -17.58
C LYS A 563 25.26 -3.59 -16.81
N TYR A 564 25.17 -3.57 -15.48
CA TYR A 564 26.24 -3.08 -14.59
C TYR A 564 27.19 -4.17 -14.10
N LEU A 565 26.78 -5.44 -14.12
CA LEU A 565 27.67 -6.56 -13.83
C LEU A 565 28.52 -6.94 -15.05
N GLY A 566 28.11 -6.55 -16.25
CA GLY A 566 28.83 -6.81 -17.49
C GLY A 566 29.15 -8.29 -17.66
N HIS A 567 30.41 -8.60 -17.98
CA HIS A 567 30.86 -9.99 -18.13
C HIS A 567 30.71 -10.84 -16.86
N GLN A 568 30.68 -10.25 -15.66
CA GLN A 568 30.48 -11.01 -14.42
C GLN A 568 29.09 -11.64 -14.38
N TRP A 569 28.09 -11.04 -15.01
CA TRP A 569 26.72 -11.57 -15.07
C TRP A 569 26.69 -12.98 -15.66
N VAL A 570 27.41 -13.20 -16.77
CA VAL A 570 27.52 -14.52 -17.40
C VAL A 570 28.61 -15.38 -16.74
N LYS A 571 29.84 -14.85 -16.62
CA LYS A 571 31.01 -15.65 -16.24
C LYS A 571 31.04 -16.02 -14.76
N LYS A 572 30.73 -15.07 -13.87
CA LYS A 572 30.79 -15.25 -12.42
C LYS A 572 29.48 -15.79 -11.86
N TYR A 573 28.35 -15.24 -12.31
CA TYR A 573 27.03 -15.58 -11.77
C TYR A 573 26.25 -16.60 -12.59
N THR A 574 26.80 -17.09 -13.71
CA THR A 574 26.24 -18.18 -14.54
C THR A 574 24.77 -17.97 -14.90
N CYS A 575 24.40 -16.73 -15.27
CA CYS A 575 23.01 -16.35 -15.55
C CYS A 575 22.52 -16.67 -16.97
N PHE A 576 23.24 -17.48 -17.75
CA PHE A 576 22.85 -17.80 -19.13
C PHE A 576 21.47 -18.47 -19.20
N SER A 577 21.16 -19.39 -18.29
CA SER A 577 19.83 -20.01 -18.19
C SER A 577 18.71 -19.01 -17.84
N MET A 578 19.05 -17.88 -17.22
CA MET A 578 18.09 -16.84 -16.87
C MET A 578 17.80 -15.90 -18.04
N LEU A 579 18.57 -15.93 -19.13
CA LEU A 579 18.33 -15.08 -20.29
C LEU A 579 16.99 -15.44 -20.94
N THR A 580 16.76 -16.74 -21.16
CA THR A 580 15.49 -17.25 -21.70
C THR A 580 14.32 -16.95 -20.75
N GLU A 581 14.54 -17.12 -19.45
CA GLU A 581 13.55 -16.79 -18.40
C GLU A 581 13.14 -15.32 -18.42
N ILE A 582 14.12 -14.41 -18.53
CA ILE A 582 13.87 -12.96 -18.65
C ILE A 582 13.10 -12.68 -19.94
N TYR A 583 13.49 -13.29 -21.06
CA TYR A 583 12.82 -13.11 -22.35
C TYR A 583 11.35 -13.57 -22.32
N LEU A 584 11.06 -14.70 -21.67
CA LEU A 584 9.71 -15.28 -21.62
C LEU A 584 8.79 -14.56 -20.63
N HIS A 585 9.30 -14.07 -19.50
CA HIS A 585 8.46 -13.59 -18.40
C HIS A 585 8.54 -12.09 -18.14
N VAL A 586 9.63 -11.42 -18.55
CA VAL A 586 9.80 -9.98 -18.34
C VAL A 586 9.48 -9.24 -19.63
N ARG A 587 8.49 -8.35 -19.57
CA ARG A 587 8.10 -7.49 -20.70
C ARG A 587 9.33 -6.80 -21.33
N PRO A 588 9.58 -6.97 -22.65
CA PRO A 588 10.70 -6.33 -23.33
C PRO A 588 10.47 -4.82 -23.53
N GLU A 589 11.55 -4.04 -23.54
CA GLU A 589 11.53 -2.63 -23.93
C GLU A 589 12.09 -2.49 -25.37
N LEU A 590 11.60 -1.53 -26.16
CA LEU A 590 11.98 -1.41 -27.59
C LEU A 590 13.44 -0.96 -27.73
N ASP A 591 13.87 -0.10 -26.80
CA ASP A 591 15.24 0.36 -26.62
C ASP A 591 15.95 -0.41 -25.50
N ASP A 592 15.65 -1.71 -25.32
CA ASP A 592 16.27 -2.52 -24.26
C ASP A 592 17.79 -2.60 -24.43
N ASP A 593 18.52 -1.87 -23.60
CA ASP A 593 19.99 -1.85 -23.57
C ASP A 593 20.55 -2.64 -22.38
N TRP A 594 19.73 -3.47 -21.72
CA TRP A 594 20.11 -4.13 -20.46
C TRP A 594 21.25 -5.15 -20.60
N LEU A 595 21.57 -5.61 -21.82
CA LEU A 595 22.75 -6.43 -22.14
C LEU A 595 23.91 -5.63 -22.76
N HIS A 596 23.70 -4.35 -23.07
CA HIS A 596 24.79 -3.46 -23.48
C HIS A 596 25.64 -3.15 -22.24
N TYR A 597 26.81 -3.76 -22.18
CA TYR A 597 27.70 -3.62 -21.04
C TYR A 597 28.32 -2.23 -21.00
N GLU A 598 28.23 -1.58 -19.85
CA GLU A 598 29.02 -0.40 -19.53
C GLU A 598 30.28 -0.87 -18.79
N ASP A 599 31.47 -0.59 -19.34
CA ASP A 599 32.77 -0.90 -18.71
C ASP A 599 33.10 0.06 -17.56
N ASP A 600 32.12 0.28 -16.71
CA ASP A 600 32.18 1.23 -15.61
C ASP A 600 32.63 0.46 -14.36
N ASP A 601 33.80 0.83 -13.84
CA ASP A 601 34.31 0.28 -12.58
C ASP A 601 33.25 0.50 -11.48
N LEU A 602 32.74 -0.60 -10.91
CA LEU A 602 31.77 -0.56 -9.82
C LEU A 602 32.30 0.22 -8.61
N ASN A 603 33.61 0.47 -8.49
CA ASN A 603 34.21 1.26 -7.41
C ASN A 603 34.24 2.77 -7.69
N LYS A 604 33.94 3.20 -8.92
CA LYS A 604 33.91 4.61 -9.30
C LYS A 604 32.80 5.34 -8.52
N PRO A 605 33.09 6.53 -7.96
CA PRO A 605 32.07 7.33 -7.28
C PRO A 605 30.97 7.78 -8.27
N PRO A 606 29.73 7.96 -7.80
CA PRO A 606 28.62 8.38 -8.64
C PRO A 606 28.91 9.74 -9.29
N SER A 607 28.54 9.90 -10.56
CA SER A 607 28.69 11.17 -11.28
C SER A 607 27.87 12.30 -10.64
N GLN A 608 28.30 13.54 -10.83
CA GLN A 608 27.57 14.73 -10.37
C GLN A 608 26.22 14.89 -11.09
N ASP A 609 26.13 14.50 -12.37
CA ASP A 609 24.90 14.52 -13.19
C ASP A 609 24.20 13.16 -13.21
N SER A 610 23.98 12.57 -12.02
CA SER A 610 23.34 11.26 -11.95
C SER A 610 21.83 11.34 -12.23
N VAL A 611 21.29 10.26 -12.82
CA VAL A 611 19.84 10.12 -13.07
C VAL A 611 19.02 10.35 -11.81
N GLU A 612 19.51 9.85 -10.66
CA GLU A 612 18.82 10.04 -9.37
C GLU A 612 18.77 11.48 -8.93
N ARG A 613 19.82 12.29 -9.17
CA ARG A 613 19.79 13.72 -8.86
C ARG A 613 18.78 14.47 -9.73
N ILE A 614 18.69 14.10 -11.02
CA ILE A 614 17.69 14.66 -11.93
C ILE A 614 16.27 14.30 -11.43
N ILE A 615 16.01 13.02 -11.12
CA ILE A 615 14.72 12.57 -10.57
C ILE A 615 14.37 13.33 -9.28
N PHE A 616 15.32 13.42 -8.36
CA PHE A 616 15.14 14.15 -7.10
C PHE A 616 14.82 15.63 -7.35
N GLY A 617 15.45 16.20 -8.36
CA GLY A 617 15.22 17.55 -8.83
C GLY A 617 13.83 17.82 -9.40
N GLU A 618 13.41 17.03 -10.37
CA GLU A 618 12.08 17.10 -10.96
C GLU A 618 11.00 16.87 -9.90
N MET A 619 11.26 15.93 -8.99
CA MET A 619 10.41 15.69 -7.83
C MET A 619 10.28 16.97 -6.99
N GLN A 620 11.36 17.62 -6.57
CA GLN A 620 11.26 18.87 -5.82
C GLN A 620 10.53 19.96 -6.58
N ALA A 621 10.82 20.13 -7.87
CA ALA A 621 10.19 21.16 -8.71
C ALA A 621 8.67 20.96 -8.80
N TYR A 622 8.25 19.70 -8.93
CA TYR A 622 6.84 19.32 -8.92
C TYR A 622 6.17 19.70 -7.59
N HIS A 623 6.77 19.33 -6.45
CA HIS A 623 6.14 19.62 -5.16
C HIS A 623 6.14 21.11 -4.83
N HIS A 624 7.20 21.83 -5.21
CA HIS A 624 7.24 23.28 -5.08
C HIS A 624 6.09 23.92 -5.87
N LYS A 625 5.97 23.61 -7.16
CA LYS A 625 4.91 24.14 -8.03
C LYS A 625 3.50 23.81 -7.55
N HIS A 626 3.26 22.57 -7.12
CA HIS A 626 1.89 22.07 -6.88
C HIS A 626 1.43 22.12 -5.42
N TYR A 627 2.35 22.20 -4.45
CA TYR A 627 2.02 22.13 -3.02
C TYR A 627 2.63 23.27 -2.20
N PHE A 628 3.85 23.71 -2.50
CA PHE A 628 4.57 24.64 -1.62
C PHE A 628 4.57 26.11 -2.10
N ASP A 629 4.39 26.40 -3.38
CA ASP A 629 4.21 27.76 -3.94
C ASP A 629 2.73 28.13 -4.16
N SER A 630 1.82 27.30 -3.67
CA SER A 630 0.43 27.71 -3.42
C SER A 630 0.44 28.94 -2.49
N PRO A 631 -0.52 29.90 -2.57
CA PRO A 631 -0.55 31.17 -1.83
C PRO A 631 -0.36 31.13 -0.29
N PHE A 632 -0.11 29.96 0.29
CA PHE A 632 0.19 29.72 1.70
C PHE A 632 1.68 29.43 2.01
N GLY A 633 2.57 29.22 1.03
CA GLY A 633 3.96 28.79 1.28
C GLY A 633 5.07 29.78 0.90
N GLY A 634 4.71 31.01 0.53
CA GLY A 634 5.66 32.07 0.19
C GLY A 634 6.67 32.36 1.30
N GLY A 635 7.93 31.94 1.10
CA GLY A 635 9.08 32.42 1.87
C GLY A 635 10.06 31.37 2.40
N LYS A 636 9.78 30.06 2.32
CA LYS A 636 10.74 29.07 2.87
C LYS A 636 11.94 28.84 1.94
N PRO A 637 13.19 28.73 2.48
CA PRO A 637 14.37 28.36 1.70
C PRO A 637 14.19 27.00 1.03
N LEU A 638 14.73 26.84 -0.18
CA LEU A 638 14.81 25.51 -0.80
C LEU A 638 15.73 24.63 0.06
N PRO A 639 15.44 23.34 0.24
CA PRO A 639 16.34 22.44 0.94
C PRO A 639 17.70 22.38 0.21
N ALA A 640 18.78 22.16 0.97
CA ALA A 640 20.12 22.02 0.40
C ALA A 640 20.16 20.86 -0.62
N GLY A 641 20.67 21.12 -1.83
CA GLY A 641 20.66 20.15 -2.92
C GLY A 641 19.39 20.13 -3.76
N ALA A 642 18.61 21.23 -3.75
CA ALA A 642 17.57 21.44 -4.76
C ALA A 642 18.15 21.35 -6.17
N SER A 643 17.32 20.92 -7.13
CA SER A 643 17.77 20.85 -8.51
C SER A 643 17.96 22.23 -9.10
N MET A 644 18.87 22.31 -10.05
CA MET A 644 19.09 23.45 -10.91
C MET A 644 17.76 24.05 -11.39
N ILE A 645 16.80 23.22 -11.83
CA ILE A 645 15.48 23.68 -12.29
C ILE A 645 14.65 24.38 -11.20
N CYS A 646 14.76 23.94 -9.94
CA CYS A 646 14.05 24.56 -8.81
C CYS A 646 14.69 25.89 -8.42
N GLU A 647 16.01 25.92 -8.40
CA GLU A 647 16.78 27.12 -8.10
C GLU A 647 16.57 28.17 -9.21
N ASP A 648 16.57 27.74 -10.48
CA ASP A 648 16.28 28.59 -11.64
C ASP A 648 14.85 29.14 -11.58
N ARG A 649 13.84 28.31 -11.31
CA ARG A 649 12.44 28.77 -11.17
C ARG A 649 12.24 29.74 -10.00
N LYS A 650 12.90 29.49 -8.88
CA LYS A 650 12.83 30.37 -7.71
C LYS A 650 13.53 31.70 -7.97
N GLU A 651 14.66 31.69 -8.67
CA GLU A 651 15.36 32.90 -9.13
C GLU A 651 14.49 33.69 -10.13
N LEU A 652 13.83 33.01 -11.08
CA LEU A 652 12.88 33.60 -12.04
C LEU A 652 11.67 34.26 -11.37
N ASN A 653 11.17 33.69 -10.28
CA ASN A 653 10.06 34.23 -9.50
C ASN A 653 10.52 35.27 -8.45
N SER A 654 11.83 35.53 -8.35
CA SER A 654 12.38 36.52 -7.43
C SER A 654 12.79 37.79 -8.19
N ASP A 655 12.72 38.95 -7.53
CA ASP A 655 13.18 40.23 -8.12
C ASP A 655 14.71 40.35 -8.24
N LEU A 656 15.46 39.26 -8.02
CA LEU A 656 16.93 39.23 -7.93
C LEU A 656 17.59 38.59 -9.17
N PHE A 657 17.20 39.02 -10.37
CA PHE A 657 17.85 38.58 -11.59
C PHE A 657 19.27 39.17 -11.72
N ILE A 658 20.29 38.31 -11.83
CA ILE A 658 21.68 38.71 -12.03
C ILE A 658 22.02 38.58 -13.51
N SER A 659 22.08 39.71 -14.22
CA SER A 659 22.34 39.77 -15.67
C SER A 659 23.73 39.24 -16.04
N ASP A 660 24.73 39.49 -15.21
CA ASP A 660 26.13 39.16 -15.50
C ASP A 660 26.60 37.91 -14.74
N GLY A 661 26.55 36.75 -15.42
CA GLY A 661 27.13 35.50 -14.91
C GLY A 661 26.32 34.80 -13.82
N GLY A 662 25.10 35.29 -13.55
CA GLY A 662 24.08 34.63 -12.75
C GLY A 662 23.69 33.25 -13.30
N ARG A 663 22.99 32.46 -12.49
CA ARG A 663 22.65 31.08 -12.85
C ARG A 663 21.68 31.04 -14.03
N LEU A 664 20.66 31.90 -14.02
CA LEU A 664 19.73 32.05 -15.14
C LEU A 664 20.41 32.55 -16.42
N ALA A 665 21.36 33.48 -16.33
CA ALA A 665 22.14 33.95 -17.48
C ALA A 665 23.01 32.83 -18.08
N LYS A 666 23.59 31.96 -17.23
CA LYS A 666 24.33 30.76 -17.66
C LYS A 666 23.42 29.70 -18.26
N MET A 667 22.24 29.48 -17.68
CA MET A 667 21.23 28.60 -18.25
C MET A 667 20.80 29.11 -19.62
N TYR A 668 20.43 30.39 -19.74
CA TYR A 668 20.01 31.01 -20.99
C TYR A 668 21.08 30.91 -22.09
N SER A 669 22.34 31.21 -21.77
CA SER A 669 23.46 31.07 -22.72
C SER A 669 23.77 29.62 -23.10
N ALA A 670 23.42 28.66 -22.26
CA ALA A 670 23.54 27.22 -22.55
C ALA A 670 22.35 26.66 -23.34
N ILE A 671 21.20 27.35 -23.37
CA ILE A 671 20.04 26.96 -24.19
C ILE A 671 20.40 27.17 -25.65
N LYS A 672 20.77 26.08 -26.34
CA LYS A 672 20.83 26.04 -27.79
C LYS A 672 19.42 25.82 -28.32
N LEU A 673 18.70 26.90 -28.60
CA LEU A 673 17.43 26.81 -29.33
C LEU A 673 17.70 26.24 -30.72
N ASP A 674 17.02 25.17 -31.09
CA ASP A 674 16.85 24.80 -32.50
C ASP A 674 15.88 25.82 -33.10
N PRO A 675 16.35 26.79 -33.91
CA PRO A 675 15.53 27.92 -34.33
C PRO A 675 14.31 27.46 -35.12
N VAL A 676 14.46 26.40 -35.90
CA VAL A 676 13.41 25.89 -36.78
C VAL A 676 12.30 25.22 -35.99
N ASN A 677 12.65 24.41 -34.99
CA ASN A 677 11.65 23.74 -34.17
C ASN A 677 11.04 24.67 -33.11
N PHE A 678 11.83 25.59 -32.57
CA PHE A 678 11.34 26.58 -31.62
C PHE A 678 10.31 27.50 -32.27
N CYS A 679 10.61 28.11 -33.42
CA CYS A 679 9.66 28.98 -34.12
C CYS A 679 8.35 28.24 -34.44
N LYS A 680 8.42 26.98 -34.91
CA LYS A 680 7.22 26.17 -35.19
C LYS A 680 6.39 25.86 -33.94
N GLN A 681 7.03 25.62 -32.80
CA GLN A 681 6.32 25.38 -31.55
C GLN A 681 5.75 26.67 -30.96
N TYR A 682 6.47 27.78 -31.13
CA TYR A 682 6.03 29.11 -30.72
C TYR A 682 4.82 29.58 -31.53
N GLU A 683 4.82 29.40 -32.84
CA GLU A 683 3.66 29.68 -33.70
C GLU A 683 2.44 28.86 -33.28
N LYS A 684 2.61 27.55 -33.03
CA LYS A 684 1.52 26.69 -32.52
C LYS A 684 1.00 27.14 -31.16
N TRP A 685 1.86 27.67 -30.30
CA TRP A 685 1.45 28.20 -29.00
C TRP A 685 0.70 29.52 -29.14
N LEU A 686 1.16 30.43 -30.00
CA LEU A 686 0.45 31.68 -30.34
C LEU A 686 -0.95 31.39 -30.88
N ASP A 687 -1.08 30.39 -31.77
CA ASP A 687 -2.36 29.93 -32.30
C ASP A 687 -3.27 29.37 -31.20
N ALA A 688 -2.72 28.59 -30.26
CA ALA A 688 -3.47 28.00 -29.14
C ALA A 688 -3.99 29.05 -28.15
N GLU A 689 -3.22 30.12 -27.93
CA GLU A 689 -3.59 31.24 -27.06
C GLU A 689 -4.47 32.29 -27.77
N ASN A 690 -4.84 32.07 -29.05
CA ASN A 690 -5.62 33.01 -29.87
C ASN A 690 -4.98 34.41 -29.98
N LEU A 691 -3.67 34.50 -29.89
CA LEU A 691 -2.94 35.77 -29.98
C LEU A 691 -2.85 36.19 -31.45
N LYS A 692 -3.43 37.35 -31.78
CA LYS A 692 -3.38 37.91 -33.13
C LYS A 692 -2.30 38.97 -33.23
N HIS A 693 -1.67 39.05 -34.39
CA HIS A 693 -0.70 40.09 -34.72
C HIS A 693 -1.37 41.47 -34.62
N ASP A 694 -0.85 42.33 -33.75
CA ASP A 694 -1.25 43.73 -33.67
C ASP A 694 -0.45 44.53 -34.69
N ALA A 695 -1.10 44.92 -35.79
CA ALA A 695 -0.47 45.71 -36.86
C ALA A 695 0.02 47.09 -36.41
N THR A 696 -0.39 47.58 -35.23
CA THR A 696 0.11 48.84 -34.67
C THR A 696 1.44 48.67 -33.92
N ALA A 697 1.77 47.44 -33.51
CA ALA A 697 3.00 47.14 -32.77
C ALA A 697 4.28 47.28 -33.63
N ASP A 698 4.18 47.13 -34.95
CA ASP A 698 5.31 47.31 -35.89
C ASP A 698 5.88 48.74 -35.90
N THR A 699 5.10 49.71 -35.42
CA THR A 699 5.51 51.12 -35.32
C THR A 699 6.12 51.48 -33.97
N ALA A 700 6.01 50.59 -32.98
CA ALA A 700 6.59 50.79 -31.67
C ALA A 700 8.07 50.36 -31.69
N PRO A 701 9.02 51.21 -31.28
CA PRO A 701 10.42 50.80 -31.17
C PRO A 701 10.50 49.63 -30.18
N LEU A 702 11.12 48.53 -30.61
CA LEU A 702 11.37 47.39 -29.74
C LEU A 702 12.23 47.86 -28.55
N PRO A 703 11.97 47.41 -27.32
CA PRO A 703 12.71 47.85 -26.13
C PRO A 703 14.22 47.55 -26.17
N ILE A 704 14.66 46.72 -27.11
CA ILE A 704 16.05 46.30 -27.29
C ILE A 704 16.36 46.36 -28.79
N SER A 705 17.39 47.10 -29.16
CA SER A 705 17.92 47.11 -30.53
C SER A 705 18.64 45.78 -30.78
N PHE A 706 18.22 45.04 -31.80
CA PHE A 706 18.99 43.93 -32.33
C PHE A 706 20.03 44.49 -33.30
N GLU A 707 21.33 44.37 -32.97
CA GLU A 707 22.44 44.58 -33.91
C GLU A 707 22.60 43.42 -34.90
#